data_AF-A0AA39SS25-F1
#
_entry.id   AF-A0AA39SS25-F1
#
_cell.length_a   1.000
_cell.length_b   1.000
_cell.length_c   1.000
_cell.angle_alpha   90.00
_cell.angle_beta   90.00
_cell.angle_gamma   90.00
#
_symmetry.space_group_name_H-M   'P 1'
#
loop_
_entity.id
_entity.type
_entity.pdbx_description
1 polymer ?
#
loop_
_entity_poly.entity_id
_entity_poly.type
_entity_poly.pdbx_seq_one_letter_code
_entity_poly.pdbx_strand_id
1 'polypeptide(L)'
;MCNARALGGVLLLLLVVVVLHCNVVTLVSAQGSNTGPRWQTLSGDPPLVVARGGFSGLLPDSSSESYTLAVMLSVPDVMVWCDVQLTKDAIGICFPDVKLQNASNIEYVYKGKDKAYLVNGVPTQGRFSIDYTIKDLANVSLTQGVYSRTSRFDGNVYAILTVEDVFRLVKPHGLWLNIQHDAFYAQHNLSMRSYILSVSRSVAVSYISSPEVGFLRSIGARFNPKITKLVFRFLKQTEIEPTTNQTYGSLLGNLTFIKTFASGILVPKHYIWPVDVSEYLLPHTSLVVDAHKEGLEVFASDFSNDVPYSFNFSYDPLAEYLHFIDNGDFSVDGVLSTFPITPSTAIVDLKVISKNGASGDFPSCTNLAYQQAISDGADVIDCPVQMSKDGTPFCFSSINLSNGTTASQSNYSNYAMTIPEIMENSGIFAFNLTWDEIQTLTPDISNPFSRYSIFRNPKFKNAGNFLKLSDFLALAKNSTTLSGVLISIENAPYLAEKQGLGVTEAVMTALKEGGYDNQTDLKVMIQSTNSSVLMKFKDNDKYEIVYKIEESIRDASNATVEDIKKFADSVVVNKVSVFPVNAAFTTGLTAVVAKLQAFKLPVYVELFSNEFISQAWDFASDATVEINSFVLGTGISGVITDFPKTAARYRTHVHAKSNTFNVIDYGAHGDGETDNTEAFNSTWQMVCKSIKPSMFMIPNGKFVLGPMVLKGPCKGPINFHLQGDLVAHIDEASNQVDHWIAFRYIDQLTINGGGSLDGQGSSAWPYNSCIEDQKSTRLPIGDSGVEISDVHFSNIKGATTTQIAVALNCSESNPCQKIEMRDIDIAYNGDRGSALSACANAHGSCYGEEHPPSCLLAA
;
A
#
# COMPACT_ATOMS: atom_id res chain seq x y z
N MET A 1 -16.46 -12.59 39.17
CA MET A 1 -15.46 -11.73 38.50
C MET A 1 -14.95 -12.53 37.32
N CYS A 2 -15.42 -12.21 36.12
CA CYS A 2 -15.43 -13.11 34.96
C CYS A 2 -14.09 -13.16 34.20
N ASN A 3 -13.74 -14.40 33.84
CA ASN A 3 -12.63 -14.96 33.09
C ASN A 3 -11.90 -14.13 32.01
N ALA A 4 -10.57 -14.13 32.14
CA ALA A 4 -9.57 -13.71 31.16
C ALA A 4 -9.14 -14.86 30.21
N ARG A 5 -10.06 -15.35 29.36
CA ARG A 5 -9.74 -16.38 28.34
C ARG A 5 -10.18 -16.04 26.91
N ALA A 6 -10.53 -14.78 26.62
CA ALA A 6 -11.02 -14.37 25.29
C ALA A 6 -10.07 -13.49 24.46
N LEU A 7 -8.84 -13.21 24.92
CA LEU A 7 -7.93 -12.24 24.26
C LEU A 7 -6.92 -12.83 23.26
N GLY A 8 -6.82 -14.16 23.15
CA GLY A 8 -5.89 -14.80 22.19
C GLY A 8 -6.38 -14.83 20.73
N GLY A 9 -7.70 -14.76 20.51
CA GLY A 9 -8.29 -14.87 19.16
C GLY A 9 -8.39 -13.55 18.39
N VAL A 10 -8.41 -12.41 19.08
CA VAL A 10 -8.59 -11.08 18.44
C VAL A 10 -7.28 -10.55 17.84
N LEU A 11 -6.12 -11.04 18.33
CA LEU A 11 -4.80 -10.54 17.96
C LEU A 11 -4.28 -11.14 16.64
N LEU A 12 -4.57 -12.41 16.37
CA LEU A 12 -4.28 -13.05 15.06
C LEU A 12 -5.15 -12.44 13.96
N LEU A 13 -6.40 -12.07 14.29
CA LEU A 13 -7.34 -11.42 13.37
C LEU A 13 -6.87 -10.04 12.91
N LEU A 14 -6.19 -9.25 13.76
CA LEU A 14 -5.63 -7.96 13.38
C LEU A 14 -4.45 -8.09 12.40
N LEU A 15 -3.53 -9.03 12.64
CA LEU A 15 -2.39 -9.29 11.74
C LEU A 15 -2.83 -9.91 10.40
N VAL A 16 -3.82 -10.82 10.44
CA VAL A 16 -4.46 -11.38 9.25
C VAL A 16 -5.20 -10.29 8.47
N VAL A 17 -5.84 -9.32 9.12
CA VAL A 17 -6.51 -8.18 8.47
C VAL A 17 -5.52 -7.21 7.82
N VAL A 18 -4.39 -6.87 8.46
CA VAL A 18 -3.35 -6.02 7.83
C VAL A 18 -2.74 -6.69 6.60
N VAL A 19 -2.46 -8.01 6.67
CA VAL A 19 -1.91 -8.78 5.54
C VAL A 19 -2.96 -8.99 4.44
N LEU A 20 -4.25 -9.17 4.76
CA LEU A 20 -5.31 -9.33 3.76
C LEU A 20 -5.55 -8.06 2.91
N HIS A 21 -5.39 -6.87 3.48
CA HIS A 21 -5.59 -5.62 2.74
C HIS A 21 -4.36 -5.18 1.92
N CYS A 22 -3.16 -5.65 2.28
CA CYS A 22 -1.93 -5.39 1.52
C CYS A 22 -1.71 -6.30 0.30
N ASN A 23 -2.47 -7.40 0.15
CA ASN A 23 -2.37 -8.29 -1.03
C ASN A 23 -2.79 -7.63 -2.36
N VAL A 24 -3.23 -6.37 -2.34
CA VAL A 24 -3.73 -5.64 -3.51
C VAL A 24 -2.65 -4.75 -4.17
N VAL A 25 -1.46 -4.62 -3.58
CA VAL A 25 -0.38 -3.84 -4.21
C VAL A 25 0.41 -4.75 -5.14
N THR A 26 -0.08 -4.90 -6.38
CA THR A 26 0.70 -5.52 -7.45
C THR A 26 1.76 -4.54 -7.90
N LEU A 27 3.02 -4.89 -7.69
CA LEU A 27 4.13 -4.03 -8.03
C LEU A 27 4.52 -4.19 -9.49
N VAL A 28 4.69 -3.05 -10.12
CA VAL A 28 4.91 -2.93 -11.54
C VAL A 28 6.33 -2.41 -11.76
N SER A 29 7.22 -3.31 -12.20
CA SER A 29 8.55 -2.94 -12.69
C SER A 29 8.43 -2.18 -14.01
N ALA A 30 8.81 -0.90 -14.01
CA ALA A 30 8.89 -0.02 -15.17
C ALA A 30 9.83 -0.57 -16.26
N GLN A 31 9.34 -0.77 -17.49
CA GLN A 31 10.19 -0.77 -18.69
C GLN A 31 9.43 -0.23 -19.91
N GLY A 32 10.01 0.80 -20.53
CA GLY A 32 9.70 1.24 -21.88
C GLY A 32 10.87 0.84 -22.80
N SER A 33 10.53 0.37 -23.99
CA SER A 33 11.46 0.12 -25.10
C SER A 33 11.89 1.46 -25.70
N ASN A 34 13.18 1.84 -25.58
CA ASN A 34 13.94 2.57 -26.60
C ASN A 34 15.43 2.58 -26.23
N THR A 35 16.28 2.67 -27.24
CA THR A 35 17.73 2.39 -27.22
C THR A 35 18.58 3.47 -26.52
N GLY A 36 18.47 3.56 -25.19
CA GLY A 36 19.33 4.33 -24.26
C GLY A 36 18.96 4.06 -22.79
N PRO A 37 19.84 4.30 -21.80
CA PRO A 37 19.49 4.11 -20.38
C PRO A 37 18.36 5.09 -20.00
N ARG A 38 17.24 4.54 -19.50
CA ARG A 38 16.06 5.31 -19.07
C ARG A 38 16.35 6.19 -17.86
N TRP A 39 17.21 5.70 -16.97
CA TRP A 39 17.51 6.33 -15.69
C TRP A 39 18.88 7.00 -15.76
N GLN A 40 18.99 8.19 -15.18
CA GLN A 40 20.27 8.92 -15.09
C GLN A 40 21.06 8.50 -13.84
N THR A 41 20.96 7.22 -13.47
CA THR A 41 21.77 6.58 -12.43
C THR A 41 23.18 6.33 -12.94
N LEU A 42 24.12 6.00 -12.05
CA LEU A 42 25.51 5.77 -12.44
C LEU A 42 25.64 4.60 -13.43
N SER A 43 24.85 3.54 -13.25
CA SER A 43 24.86 2.36 -14.13
C SER A 43 23.83 2.44 -15.28
N GLY A 44 22.87 3.35 -15.20
CA GLY A 44 21.70 3.41 -16.09
C GLY A 44 20.57 2.44 -15.71
N ASP A 45 20.76 1.66 -14.65
CA ASP A 45 19.75 0.74 -14.10
C ASP A 45 18.67 1.48 -13.29
N PRO A 46 17.50 0.86 -13.05
CA PRO A 46 16.50 1.40 -12.14
C PRO A 46 17.06 1.67 -10.74
N PRO A 47 16.67 2.78 -10.08
CA PRO A 47 17.06 3.06 -8.71
C PRO A 47 16.59 1.98 -7.73
N LEU A 48 17.46 1.61 -6.80
CA LEU A 48 17.18 0.61 -5.77
C LEU A 48 16.24 1.14 -4.69
N VAL A 49 15.32 0.29 -4.22
CA VAL A 49 14.54 0.53 -3.00
C VAL A 49 15.21 -0.18 -1.84
N VAL A 50 15.55 0.56 -0.79
CA VAL A 50 16.16 0.03 0.44
C VAL A 50 15.19 0.23 1.61
N ALA A 51 14.72 -0.87 2.20
CA ALA A 51 13.77 -0.89 3.30
C ALA A 51 14.47 -0.76 4.66
N ARG A 52 14.42 0.44 5.26
CA ARG A 52 15.06 0.78 6.54
C ARG A 52 14.39 0.02 7.69
N GLY A 53 15.05 -1.04 8.18
CA GLY A 53 14.47 -1.87 9.25
C GLY A 53 13.21 -2.62 8.82
N GLY A 54 13.04 -2.83 7.51
CA GLY A 54 11.82 -3.37 6.90
C GLY A 54 10.74 -2.31 6.66
N PHE A 55 9.48 -2.66 6.91
CA PHE A 55 8.32 -1.75 6.90
C PHE A 55 8.15 -1.06 8.27
N SER A 56 9.22 -0.40 8.72
CA SER A 56 9.30 0.25 10.04
C SER A 56 8.38 1.46 10.21
N GLY A 57 7.81 1.97 9.10
CA GLY A 57 6.73 2.95 9.08
C GLY A 57 5.46 2.49 9.80
N LEU A 58 5.22 1.17 9.84
CA LEU A 58 4.01 0.57 10.42
C LEU A 58 4.32 -0.33 11.61
N LEU A 59 5.36 -1.16 11.51
CA LEU A 59 5.73 -2.18 12.49
C LEU A 59 6.99 -1.77 13.29
N PRO A 60 7.25 -2.39 14.45
CA PRO A 60 8.52 -2.22 15.16
C PRO A 60 9.70 -2.52 14.22
N ASP A 61 10.62 -1.57 14.14
CA ASP A 61 11.80 -1.64 13.28
C ASP A 61 12.61 -2.91 13.53
N SER A 62 13.12 -3.51 12.46
CA SER A 62 13.97 -4.70 12.49
C SER A 62 13.31 -5.97 13.04
N SER A 63 11.97 -5.97 13.22
CA SER A 63 11.20 -7.17 13.52
C SER A 63 11.08 -8.08 12.29
N SER A 64 10.89 -9.39 12.51
CA SER A 64 10.68 -10.39 11.46
C SER A 64 9.54 -10.00 10.52
N GLU A 65 8.47 -9.48 11.07
CA GLU A 65 7.24 -9.10 10.38
C GLU A 65 7.46 -7.82 9.58
N SER A 66 8.19 -6.83 10.13
CA SER A 66 8.58 -5.63 9.40
C SER A 66 9.39 -5.99 8.16
N TYR A 67 10.37 -6.89 8.29
CA TYR A 67 11.20 -7.33 7.17
C TYR A 67 10.42 -8.17 6.15
N THR A 68 9.61 -9.12 6.62
CA THR A 68 8.79 -9.99 5.75
C THR A 68 7.80 -9.16 4.95
N LEU A 69 7.15 -8.18 5.59
CA LEU A 69 6.19 -7.29 4.92
C LEU A 69 6.88 -6.41 3.87
N ALA A 70 8.09 -5.92 4.14
CA ALA A 70 8.86 -5.16 3.15
C ALA A 70 9.21 -6.00 1.92
N VAL A 71 9.67 -7.24 2.09
CA VAL A 71 9.98 -8.15 0.97
C VAL A 71 8.71 -8.55 0.19
N MET A 72 7.59 -8.69 0.89
CA MET A 72 6.32 -9.09 0.28
C MET A 72 5.65 -7.97 -0.54
N LEU A 73 5.74 -6.72 -0.07
CA LEU A 73 4.97 -5.59 -0.63
C LEU A 73 5.81 -4.56 -1.41
N SER A 74 7.13 -4.66 -1.41
CA SER A 74 8.04 -3.78 -2.16
C SER A 74 8.57 -4.46 -3.42
N VAL A 75 9.23 -3.69 -4.30
CA VAL A 75 9.74 -4.18 -5.59
C VAL A 75 10.50 -5.51 -5.43
N PRO A 76 10.46 -6.43 -6.42
CA PRO A 76 11.04 -7.76 -6.27
C PRO A 76 12.52 -7.80 -5.86
N ASP A 77 13.27 -6.75 -6.18
CA ASP A 77 14.68 -6.58 -5.87
C ASP A 77 14.96 -5.70 -4.64
N VAL A 78 13.95 -5.44 -3.80
CA VAL A 78 14.07 -4.64 -2.58
C VAL A 78 15.21 -5.15 -1.69
N MET A 79 16.02 -4.19 -1.23
CA MET A 79 17.13 -4.44 -0.31
C MET A 79 16.66 -4.24 1.12
N VAL A 80 17.02 -5.16 2.01
CA VAL A 80 16.70 -5.04 3.44
C VAL A 80 17.87 -4.42 4.18
N TRP A 81 17.58 -3.39 4.99
CA TRP A 81 18.58 -2.67 5.81
C TRP A 81 18.60 -3.16 7.26
N CYS A 82 19.80 -3.38 7.77
CA CYS A 82 20.07 -3.74 9.16
C CYS A 82 21.09 -2.78 9.78
N ASP A 83 20.67 -2.07 10.83
CA ASP A 83 21.59 -1.32 11.69
C ASP A 83 22.27 -2.28 12.67
N VAL A 84 23.53 -2.62 12.39
CA VAL A 84 24.23 -3.68 13.12
C VAL A 84 24.78 -3.16 14.44
N GLN A 85 24.48 -3.89 15.51
CA GLN A 85 25.05 -3.68 16.85
C GLN A 85 25.67 -4.97 17.38
N LEU A 86 26.74 -4.87 18.18
CA LEU A 86 27.34 -6.05 18.82
C LEU A 86 26.87 -6.19 20.26
N THR A 87 26.43 -7.39 20.62
CA THR A 87 26.19 -7.80 21.99
C THR A 87 27.50 -8.00 22.75
N LYS A 88 27.42 -8.17 24.08
CA LYS A 88 28.56 -8.46 24.96
C LYS A 88 29.38 -9.67 24.52
N ASP A 89 28.72 -10.68 23.95
CA ASP A 89 29.31 -11.91 23.41
C ASP A 89 29.67 -11.82 21.92
N ALA A 90 29.77 -10.60 21.38
CA ALA A 90 30.20 -10.28 20.01
C ALA A 90 29.29 -10.84 18.90
N ILE A 91 28.00 -11.03 19.19
CA ILE A 91 26.99 -11.41 18.19
C ILE A 91 26.37 -10.14 17.62
N GLY A 92 26.18 -10.10 16.30
CA GLY A 92 25.58 -8.95 15.64
C GLY A 92 24.07 -9.06 15.53
N ILE A 93 23.38 -8.05 16.03
CA ILE A 93 21.93 -7.89 15.99
C ILE A 93 21.53 -6.73 15.08
N CYS A 94 20.34 -6.79 14.51
CA CYS A 94 19.72 -5.68 13.81
C CYS A 94 18.89 -4.85 14.79
N PHE A 95 19.32 -3.62 15.06
CA PHE A 95 18.67 -2.75 16.02
C PHE A 95 18.88 -1.26 15.70
N PRO A 96 17.81 -0.44 15.61
CA PRO A 96 17.84 0.89 14.97
C PRO A 96 18.55 1.98 15.79
N ASP A 97 18.69 1.83 17.10
CA ASP A 97 19.23 2.86 18.00
C ASP A 97 20.23 2.29 19.00
N VAL A 98 21.36 2.98 19.21
CA VAL A 98 22.42 2.55 20.15
C VAL A 98 21.90 2.35 21.60
N LYS A 99 20.83 3.06 21.96
CA LYS A 99 20.10 2.88 23.22
C LYS A 99 18.98 1.89 23.00
N LEU A 100 19.08 0.71 23.61
CA LEU A 100 18.10 -0.36 23.45
C LEU A 100 16.69 0.05 23.89
N GLN A 101 16.54 0.95 24.86
CA GLN A 101 15.21 1.41 25.29
C GLN A 101 14.45 2.24 24.25
N ASN A 102 15.15 2.77 23.25
CA ASN A 102 14.51 3.61 22.24
C ASN A 102 13.67 2.82 21.23
N ALA A 103 13.82 1.50 21.15
CA ALA A 103 13.04 0.64 20.25
C ALA A 103 12.78 -0.76 20.84
N SER A 104 12.77 -0.88 22.18
CA SER A 104 12.43 -2.13 22.85
C SER A 104 11.87 -1.91 24.25
N ASN A 105 11.26 -2.97 24.79
CA ASN A 105 10.72 -3.01 26.15
C ASN A 105 11.79 -3.23 27.25
N ILE A 106 13.09 -3.10 26.95
CA ILE A 106 14.19 -3.46 27.85
C ILE A 106 14.12 -2.74 29.21
N GLU A 107 13.51 -1.56 29.26
CA GLU A 107 13.25 -0.80 30.50
C GLU A 107 12.43 -1.58 31.52
N TYR A 108 11.45 -2.33 31.04
CA TYR A 108 10.55 -3.14 31.86
C TYR A 108 11.18 -4.46 32.29
N VAL A 109 12.03 -5.03 31.43
CA VAL A 109 12.76 -6.28 31.69
C VAL A 109 13.90 -6.06 32.69
N TYR A 110 14.65 -4.97 32.55
CA TYR A 110 15.83 -4.67 33.36
C TYR A 110 15.73 -3.30 34.05
N LYS A 111 15.00 -3.23 35.17
CA LYS A 111 14.81 -2.01 35.95
C LYS A 111 16.11 -1.47 36.58
N GLY A 112 16.35 -0.16 36.46
CA GLY A 112 17.44 0.54 37.15
C GLY A 112 18.86 0.18 36.70
N LYS A 113 19.04 -0.27 35.44
CA LYS A 113 20.34 -0.73 34.90
C LYS A 113 20.98 0.24 33.90
N ASP A 114 20.60 1.50 33.89
CA ASP A 114 21.18 2.47 32.97
C ASP A 114 22.67 2.67 33.27
N LYS A 115 23.47 2.71 32.20
CA LYS A 115 24.89 3.06 32.25
C LYS A 115 25.14 4.31 31.41
N ALA A 116 26.24 4.99 31.71
CA ALA A 116 26.73 6.10 30.92
C ALA A 116 27.99 5.68 30.17
N TYR A 117 27.98 5.79 28.85
CA TYR A 117 29.13 5.57 27.99
C TYR A 117 29.39 6.77 27.09
N LEU A 118 30.62 6.91 26.60
CA LEU A 118 30.95 7.91 25.58
C LEU A 118 30.65 7.33 24.20
N VAL A 119 29.54 7.73 23.60
CA VAL A 119 29.23 7.39 22.21
C VAL A 119 29.70 8.54 21.34
N ASN A 120 30.71 8.29 20.50
CA ASN A 120 31.37 9.31 19.67
C ASN A 120 31.83 10.55 20.48
N GLY A 121 32.34 10.31 21.70
CA GLY A 121 32.82 11.37 22.60
C GLY A 121 31.73 12.08 23.40
N VAL A 122 30.45 11.76 23.19
CA VAL A 122 29.32 12.35 23.92
C VAL A 122 28.86 11.42 25.04
N PRO A 123 28.83 11.88 26.32
CA PRO A 123 28.24 11.12 27.42
C PRO A 123 26.77 10.80 27.14
N THR A 124 26.48 9.52 26.97
CA THR A 124 25.15 9.01 26.63
C THR A 124 24.72 8.03 27.71
N GLN A 125 23.60 8.33 28.36
CA GLN A 125 23.00 7.47 29.39
C GLN A 125 21.92 6.58 28.78
N GLY A 126 21.95 5.28 29.08
CA GLY A 126 20.97 4.33 28.58
C GLY A 126 21.37 2.87 28.82
N ARG A 127 20.68 1.95 28.14
CA ARG A 127 21.04 0.52 28.10
C ARG A 127 21.61 0.20 26.73
N PHE A 128 22.76 -0.45 26.70
CA PHE A 128 23.53 -0.69 25.49
C PHE A 128 23.66 -2.19 25.23
N SER A 129 23.67 -2.59 23.96
CA SER A 129 23.85 -3.99 23.54
C SER A 129 25.10 -4.66 24.12
N ILE A 130 26.19 -3.91 24.30
CA ILE A 130 27.45 -4.38 24.89
C ILE A 130 27.34 -4.86 26.35
N ASP A 131 26.24 -4.55 27.05
CA ASP A 131 26.01 -4.95 28.44
C ASP A 131 25.34 -6.32 28.58
N TYR A 132 24.80 -6.85 27.48
CA TYR A 132 23.93 -8.02 27.45
C TYR A 132 24.45 -9.04 26.42
N THR A 133 24.43 -10.32 26.78
CA THR A 133 24.62 -11.41 25.80
C THR A 133 23.37 -11.57 24.94
N ILE A 134 23.45 -12.29 23.81
CA ILE A 134 22.25 -12.58 23.01
C ILE A 134 21.18 -13.31 23.83
N LYS A 135 21.60 -14.16 24.78
CA LYS A 135 20.71 -14.90 25.68
C LYS A 135 20.02 -13.99 26.69
N ASP A 136 20.70 -12.96 27.17
CA ASP A 136 20.09 -11.95 28.04
C ASP A 136 18.99 -11.18 27.30
N LEU A 137 19.18 -10.94 26.00
CA LEU A 137 18.22 -10.22 25.16
C LEU A 137 17.03 -11.08 24.69
N ALA A 138 17.02 -12.39 24.95
CA ALA A 138 15.94 -13.29 24.50
C ALA A 138 14.54 -12.91 25.03
N ASN A 139 14.48 -12.26 26.20
CA ASN A 139 13.22 -11.80 26.80
C ASN A 139 12.92 -10.31 26.52
N VAL A 140 13.75 -9.65 25.72
CA VAL A 140 13.55 -8.27 25.29
C VAL A 140 12.83 -8.29 23.95
N SER A 141 11.76 -7.50 23.85
CA SER A 141 10.94 -7.41 22.65
C SER A 141 11.06 -6.03 22.02
N LEU A 142 11.11 -6.01 20.69
CA LEU A 142 11.08 -4.78 19.90
C LEU A 142 9.74 -4.05 20.07
N THR A 143 9.82 -2.74 20.13
CA THR A 143 8.67 -1.83 20.24
C THR A 143 8.83 -0.67 19.27
N GLN A 144 7.75 0.03 18.94
CA GLN A 144 7.77 1.20 18.09
C GLN A 144 8.62 2.31 18.73
N GLY A 145 9.72 2.67 18.07
CA GLY A 145 10.67 3.68 18.58
C GLY A 145 10.31 5.12 18.22
N VAL A 146 9.40 5.31 17.25
CA VAL A 146 8.90 6.62 16.85
C VAL A 146 7.54 6.85 17.52
N TYR A 147 7.50 7.69 18.55
CA TYR A 147 6.29 7.91 19.37
C TYR A 147 5.07 8.45 18.61
N SER A 148 5.25 9.07 17.44
CA SER A 148 4.14 9.50 16.57
C SER A 148 3.49 8.35 15.81
N ARG A 149 4.17 7.19 15.70
CA ARG A 149 3.64 5.98 15.08
C ARG A 149 2.86 5.14 16.09
N THR A 150 2.00 4.27 15.57
CA THR A 150 1.15 3.39 16.38
C THR A 150 1.97 2.38 17.21
N SER A 151 1.71 2.31 18.52
CA SER A 151 2.28 1.32 19.44
C SER A 151 1.48 0.02 19.51
N ARG A 152 0.44 -0.14 18.66
CA ARG A 152 -0.47 -1.30 18.70
C ARG A 152 0.22 -2.64 18.47
N PHE A 153 1.42 -2.64 17.89
CA PHE A 153 2.18 -3.83 17.58
C PHE A 153 3.24 -4.18 18.63
N ASP A 154 3.46 -3.33 19.64
CA ASP A 154 4.52 -3.49 20.65
C ASP A 154 4.30 -4.73 21.56
N GLY A 155 3.05 -5.17 21.70
CA GLY A 155 2.66 -6.31 22.53
C GLY A 155 2.89 -7.70 21.90
N ASN A 156 3.39 -7.77 20.66
CA ASN A 156 3.52 -9.03 19.91
C ASN A 156 4.81 -9.81 20.18
N VAL A 157 5.61 -9.37 21.16
CA VAL A 157 6.82 -10.09 21.62
C VAL A 157 7.84 -10.34 20.50
N TYR A 158 7.98 -9.38 19.57
CA TYR A 158 8.96 -9.48 18.47
C TYR A 158 10.38 -9.57 19.02
N ALA A 159 11.08 -10.67 18.76
CA ALA A 159 12.45 -10.87 19.22
C ALA A 159 13.44 -9.97 18.46
N ILE A 160 14.53 -9.60 19.13
CA ILE A 160 15.68 -8.97 18.48
C ILE A 160 16.37 -10.02 17.60
N LEU A 161 16.46 -9.76 16.30
CA LEU A 161 17.04 -10.69 15.34
C LEU A 161 18.56 -10.50 15.19
N THR A 162 19.27 -11.61 15.01
CA THR A 162 20.66 -11.57 14.53
C THR A 162 20.71 -11.29 13.03
N VAL A 163 21.86 -10.86 12.50
CA VAL A 163 22.03 -10.66 11.04
C VAL A 163 21.78 -11.96 10.28
N GLU A 164 22.23 -13.10 10.81
CA GLU A 164 21.99 -14.42 10.25
C GLU A 164 20.50 -14.81 10.26
N ASP A 165 19.77 -14.44 11.31
CA ASP A 165 18.32 -14.68 11.40
C ASP A 165 17.58 -13.90 10.32
N VAL A 166 17.91 -12.62 10.12
CA VAL A 166 17.32 -11.82 9.03
C VAL A 166 17.56 -12.49 7.68
N PHE A 167 18.79 -12.93 7.40
CA PHE A 167 19.10 -13.60 6.13
C PHE A 167 18.33 -14.93 5.96
N ARG A 168 18.24 -15.76 7.01
CA ARG A 168 17.63 -17.10 6.92
C ARG A 168 16.12 -17.09 6.94
N LEU A 169 15.52 -16.25 7.78
CA LEU A 169 14.07 -16.19 8.00
C LEU A 169 13.39 -15.35 6.92
N VAL A 170 13.95 -14.17 6.58
CA VAL A 170 13.34 -13.23 5.64
C VAL A 170 13.71 -13.57 4.19
N LYS A 171 14.92 -14.12 3.97
CA LYS A 171 15.47 -14.42 2.63
C LYS A 171 15.37 -13.25 1.64
N PRO A 172 15.89 -12.06 2.00
CA PRO A 172 15.79 -10.89 1.13
C PRO A 172 16.61 -11.05 -0.15
N HIS A 173 16.23 -10.36 -1.22
CA HIS A 173 16.98 -10.35 -2.48
C HIS A 173 18.41 -9.82 -2.29
N GLY A 174 18.58 -8.82 -1.41
CA GLY A 174 19.89 -8.48 -0.89
C GLY A 174 19.83 -7.81 0.48
N LEU A 175 20.96 -7.90 1.18
CA LEU A 175 21.12 -7.42 2.55
C LEU A 175 22.11 -6.26 2.59
N TRP A 176 21.70 -5.19 3.27
CA TRP A 176 22.49 -3.99 3.51
C TRP A 176 22.82 -3.89 5.01
N LEU A 177 24.10 -3.97 5.35
CA LEU A 177 24.58 -3.83 6.73
C LEU A 177 25.11 -2.43 6.99
N ASN A 178 24.55 -1.74 7.97
CA ASN A 178 25.01 -0.40 8.35
C ASN A 178 25.71 -0.41 9.72
N ILE A 179 26.95 0.08 9.74
CA ILE A 179 27.85 0.10 10.91
C ILE A 179 28.03 1.54 11.38
N GLN A 180 27.31 1.93 12.45
CA GLN A 180 27.23 3.33 12.88
C GLN A 180 28.31 3.79 13.87
N HIS A 181 28.85 2.86 14.67
CA HIS A 181 29.63 3.20 15.87
C HIS A 181 30.85 2.27 16.09
N ASP A 182 31.65 1.98 15.06
CA ASP A 182 32.83 1.10 15.16
C ASP A 182 33.79 1.54 16.28
N ALA A 183 34.10 2.84 16.38
CA ALA A 183 34.95 3.37 17.43
C ALA A 183 34.41 3.11 18.85
N PHE A 184 33.09 3.13 19.05
CA PHE A 184 32.47 2.80 20.34
C PHE A 184 32.66 1.32 20.68
N TYR A 185 32.41 0.41 19.76
CA TYR A 185 32.61 -1.02 20.02
C TYR A 185 34.09 -1.36 20.28
N ALA A 186 35.02 -0.70 19.57
CA ALA A 186 36.46 -0.86 19.79
C ALA A 186 36.88 -0.46 21.23
N GLN A 187 36.29 0.60 21.80
CA GLN A 187 36.53 1.00 23.20
C GLN A 187 36.11 -0.07 24.22
N HIS A 188 35.23 -0.98 23.82
CA HIS A 188 34.70 -2.07 24.64
C HIS A 188 35.25 -3.44 24.26
N ASN A 189 36.42 -3.49 23.60
CA ASN A 189 37.09 -4.71 23.14
C ASN A 189 36.25 -5.57 22.18
N LEU A 190 35.30 -4.95 21.48
CA LEU A 190 34.51 -5.58 20.43
C LEU A 190 34.98 -5.07 19.06
N SER A 191 34.92 -5.93 18.03
CA SER A 191 35.44 -5.59 16.70
C SER A 191 34.38 -5.79 15.62
N MET A 192 33.78 -4.68 15.16
CA MET A 192 32.85 -4.72 14.01
C MET A 192 33.54 -5.26 12.76
N ARG A 193 34.80 -4.87 12.54
CA ARG A 193 35.63 -5.41 11.45
C ARG A 193 35.68 -6.94 11.46
N SER A 194 35.98 -7.53 12.61
CA SER A 194 36.12 -8.99 12.72
C SER A 194 34.78 -9.68 12.53
N TYR A 195 33.72 -9.12 13.12
CA TYR A 195 32.35 -9.61 12.95
C TYR A 195 31.91 -9.58 11.49
N ILE A 196 32.05 -8.45 10.80
CA ILE A 196 31.63 -8.27 9.41
C ILE A 196 32.36 -9.22 8.46
N LEU A 197 33.67 -9.42 8.65
CA LEU A 197 34.44 -10.40 7.86
C LEU A 197 34.03 -11.85 8.13
N SER A 198 33.50 -12.15 9.32
CA SER A 198 33.01 -13.47 9.68
C SER A 198 31.63 -13.72 9.09
N VAL A 199 30.66 -12.84 9.36
CA VAL A 199 29.26 -13.01 8.91
C VAL A 199 29.14 -13.00 7.39
N SER A 200 29.97 -12.22 6.69
CA SER A 200 29.96 -12.17 5.22
C SER A 200 30.44 -13.46 4.55
N ARG A 201 30.92 -14.46 5.32
CA ARG A 201 31.25 -15.80 4.80
C ARG A 201 30.02 -16.72 4.75
N SER A 202 29.03 -16.47 5.59
CA SER A 202 27.81 -17.27 5.73
C SER A 202 26.57 -16.54 5.24
N VAL A 203 26.62 -15.22 5.10
CA VAL A 203 25.53 -14.35 4.66
C VAL A 203 25.97 -13.59 3.42
N ALA A 204 25.14 -13.60 2.39
CA ALA A 204 25.38 -12.79 1.20
C ALA A 204 25.06 -11.32 1.50
N VAL A 205 26.10 -10.50 1.62
CA VAL A 205 25.98 -9.06 1.91
C VAL A 205 26.25 -8.25 0.65
N SER A 206 25.23 -7.52 0.19
CA SER A 206 25.28 -6.70 -1.03
C SER A 206 25.95 -5.35 -0.77
N TYR A 207 25.66 -4.75 0.38
CA TYR A 207 26.14 -3.42 0.75
C TYR A 207 26.58 -3.37 2.21
N ILE A 208 27.69 -2.66 2.47
CA ILE A 208 28.14 -2.31 3.81
C ILE A 208 28.33 -0.79 3.86
N SER A 209 27.59 -0.13 4.75
CA SER A 209 27.74 1.31 4.97
C SER A 209 28.27 1.66 6.34
N SER A 210 28.94 2.80 6.43
CA SER A 210 29.35 3.38 7.70
C SER A 210 29.57 4.88 7.57
N PRO A 211 29.29 5.68 8.63
CA PRO A 211 29.70 7.06 8.68
C PRO A 211 31.18 7.23 9.08
N GLU A 212 31.88 6.16 9.48
CA GLU A 212 33.28 6.22 9.92
C GLU A 212 34.25 5.84 8.79
N VAL A 213 35.08 6.80 8.36
CA VAL A 213 36.06 6.61 7.26
C VAL A 213 37.09 5.54 7.62
N GLY A 214 37.54 5.54 8.88
CA GLY A 214 38.50 4.56 9.41
C GLY A 214 38.00 3.13 9.29
N PHE A 215 36.72 2.90 9.61
CA PHE A 215 36.11 1.59 9.51
C PHE A 215 36.08 1.09 8.06
N LEU A 216 35.55 1.88 7.11
CA LEU A 216 35.46 1.48 5.70
C LEU A 216 36.84 1.18 5.09
N ARG A 217 37.84 2.01 5.38
CA ARG A 217 39.23 1.77 4.96
C ARG A 217 39.81 0.49 5.53
N SER A 218 39.45 0.14 6.77
CA SER A 218 39.95 -1.07 7.42
C SER A 218 39.45 -2.37 6.76
N ILE A 219 38.30 -2.34 6.09
CA ILE A 219 37.68 -3.51 5.43
C ILE A 219 37.82 -3.49 3.90
N GLY A 220 38.08 -2.34 3.29
CA GLY A 220 38.10 -2.15 1.82
C GLY A 220 38.86 -3.21 1.04
N ALA A 221 40.10 -3.51 1.44
CA ALA A 221 40.95 -4.49 0.75
C ALA A 221 40.48 -5.96 0.86
N ARG A 222 39.43 -6.23 1.67
CA ARG A 222 38.91 -7.59 1.90
C ARG A 222 37.62 -7.89 1.14
N PHE A 223 36.98 -6.88 0.56
CA PHE A 223 35.73 -7.04 -0.18
C PHE A 223 35.93 -6.76 -1.67
N ASN A 224 35.30 -7.57 -2.50
CA ASN A 224 35.25 -7.32 -3.94
C ASN A 224 34.10 -6.34 -4.22
N PRO A 225 34.36 -5.12 -4.74
CA PRO A 225 33.32 -4.11 -4.97
C PRO A 225 32.28 -4.52 -6.03
N LYS A 226 32.52 -5.59 -6.80
CA LYS A 226 31.53 -6.19 -7.70
C LYS A 226 30.49 -7.06 -6.98
N ILE A 227 30.80 -7.51 -5.77
CA ILE A 227 29.93 -8.40 -4.96
C ILE A 227 29.35 -7.62 -3.79
N THR A 228 30.23 -6.95 -3.03
CA THR A 228 29.86 -6.17 -1.85
C THR A 228 30.36 -4.75 -2.01
N LYS A 229 29.44 -3.80 -2.13
CA LYS A 229 29.77 -2.38 -2.29
C LYS A 229 29.90 -1.71 -0.93
N LEU A 230 30.94 -0.88 -0.78
CA LEU A 230 31.14 -0.07 0.42
C LEU A 230 30.54 1.32 0.22
N VAL A 231 29.72 1.79 1.16
CA VAL A 231 29.00 3.06 1.03
C VAL A 231 29.33 3.98 2.20
N PHE A 232 29.80 5.18 1.91
CA PHE A 232 30.07 6.18 2.94
C PHE A 232 28.77 6.92 3.30
N ARG A 233 28.35 6.83 4.57
CA ARG A 233 27.12 7.45 5.06
C ARG A 233 27.40 8.85 5.61
N PHE A 234 26.75 9.85 5.07
CA PHE A 234 26.79 11.21 5.61
C PHE A 234 25.78 11.37 6.75
N LEU A 235 26.18 12.12 7.77
CA LEU A 235 25.29 12.60 8.84
C LEU A 235 24.95 14.09 8.59
N LYS A 236 24.66 14.88 9.63
CA LYS A 236 24.44 16.33 9.44
C LYS A 236 25.73 17.02 9.00
N GLN A 237 25.61 18.07 8.19
CA GLN A 237 26.77 18.78 7.62
C GLN A 237 27.74 19.33 8.68
N THR A 238 27.23 19.65 9.87
CA THR A 238 28.00 20.20 11.00
C THR A 238 28.62 19.13 11.89
N GLU A 239 28.20 17.87 11.76
CA GLU A 239 28.77 16.78 12.55
C GLU A 239 30.17 16.43 12.06
N ILE A 240 31.01 15.95 12.97
CA ILE A 240 32.43 15.67 12.73
C ILE A 240 32.61 14.16 12.53
N GLU A 241 33.28 13.78 11.44
CA GLU A 241 33.70 12.41 11.22
C GLU A 241 34.95 12.10 12.08
N PRO A 242 34.92 11.04 12.91
CA PRO A 242 35.91 10.86 13.98
C PRO A 242 37.32 10.54 13.48
N THR A 243 37.49 9.96 12.29
CA THR A 243 38.80 9.56 11.76
C THR A 243 39.58 10.72 11.15
N THR A 244 38.89 11.56 10.39
CA THR A 244 39.45 12.67 9.62
C THR A 244 39.39 13.99 10.38
N ASN A 245 38.59 14.05 11.45
CA ASN A 245 38.31 15.26 12.23
C ASN A 245 37.81 16.43 11.36
N GLN A 246 37.16 16.10 10.25
CA GLN A 246 36.50 17.05 9.34
C GLN A 246 34.99 16.92 9.49
N THR A 247 34.27 18.00 9.18
CA THR A 247 32.82 17.92 9.14
C THR A 247 32.35 17.13 7.92
N TYR A 248 31.19 16.49 8.00
CA TYR A 248 30.59 15.80 6.84
C TYR A 248 30.37 16.76 5.66
N GLY A 249 30.01 18.03 5.93
CA GLY A 249 29.91 19.04 4.89
C GLY A 249 31.24 19.34 4.18
N SER A 250 32.36 19.35 4.92
CA SER A 250 33.70 19.51 4.34
C SER A 250 34.11 18.30 3.50
N LEU A 251 33.82 17.08 3.99
CA LEU A 251 34.13 15.83 3.27
C LEU A 251 33.36 15.71 1.95
N LEU A 252 32.13 16.25 1.88
CA LEU A 252 31.33 16.28 0.66
C LEU A 252 32.05 16.99 -0.48
N GLY A 253 32.84 18.03 -0.18
CA GLY A 253 33.63 18.78 -1.15
C GLY A 253 34.81 18.01 -1.76
N ASN A 254 35.09 16.78 -1.31
CA ASN A 254 36.19 15.97 -1.79
C ASN A 254 35.75 14.54 -2.15
N LEU A 255 34.90 14.44 -3.19
CA LEU A 255 34.39 13.15 -3.70
C LEU A 255 35.50 12.22 -4.19
N THR A 256 36.59 12.77 -4.75
CA THR A 256 37.79 11.99 -5.13
C THR A 256 38.41 11.25 -3.94
N PHE A 257 38.46 11.88 -2.76
CA PHE A 257 38.95 11.24 -1.55
C PHE A 257 38.01 10.12 -1.11
N ILE A 258 36.69 10.32 -1.17
CA ILE A 258 35.70 9.30 -0.81
C ILE A 258 35.80 8.09 -1.74
N LYS A 259 35.99 8.32 -3.04
CA LYS A 259 36.16 7.25 -4.04
C LYS A 259 37.34 6.32 -3.75
N THR A 260 38.34 6.76 -2.98
CA THR A 260 39.47 5.90 -2.59
C THR A 260 39.08 4.73 -1.68
N PHE A 261 37.92 4.78 -1.01
CA PHE A 261 37.50 3.75 -0.06
C PHE A 261 36.03 3.33 -0.17
N ALA A 262 35.21 4.05 -0.94
CA ALA A 262 33.80 3.75 -1.13
C ALA A 262 33.44 3.59 -2.61
N SER A 263 32.44 2.76 -2.87
CA SER A 263 31.78 2.60 -4.17
C SER A 263 30.57 3.51 -4.33
N GLY A 264 30.03 4.04 -3.23
CA GLY A 264 28.95 5.01 -3.24
C GLY A 264 28.86 5.82 -1.95
N ILE A 265 27.90 6.73 -1.91
CA ILE A 265 27.56 7.59 -0.77
C ILE A 265 26.08 7.45 -0.43
N LEU A 266 25.75 7.51 0.86
CA LEU A 266 24.38 7.62 1.36
C LEU A 266 24.23 8.97 2.03
N VAL A 267 23.35 9.82 1.50
CA VAL A 267 23.21 11.21 1.94
C VAL A 267 21.77 11.52 2.38
N PRO A 268 21.58 12.29 3.47
CA PRO A 268 20.28 12.84 3.80
C PRO A 268 19.68 13.64 2.64
N LYS A 269 18.37 13.54 2.41
CA LYS A 269 17.70 14.17 1.25
C LYS A 269 17.98 15.67 1.08
N HIS A 270 18.19 16.40 2.18
CA HIS A 270 18.50 17.84 2.19
C HIS A 270 19.87 18.22 1.62
N TYR A 271 20.79 17.25 1.41
CA TYR A 271 22.04 17.49 0.70
C TYR A 271 21.84 17.65 -0.81
N ILE A 272 20.78 17.04 -1.35
CA ILE A 272 20.45 17.05 -2.77
C ILE A 272 19.44 18.16 -3.04
N TRP A 273 18.35 18.19 -2.27
CA TRP A 273 17.28 19.17 -2.36
C TRP A 273 17.16 19.92 -1.03
N PRO A 274 17.88 21.06 -0.87
CA PRO A 274 17.78 21.84 0.35
C PRO A 274 16.37 22.43 0.51
N VAL A 275 15.95 22.60 1.77
CA VAL A 275 14.66 23.22 2.12
C VAL A 275 14.95 24.46 2.95
N ASP A 276 14.26 25.56 2.65
CA ASP A 276 14.38 26.79 3.43
C ASP A 276 13.62 26.72 4.76
N VAL A 277 13.78 27.73 5.60
CA VAL A 277 13.10 27.81 6.91
C VAL A 277 11.57 27.96 6.81
N SER A 278 11.05 28.21 5.61
CA SER A 278 9.62 28.30 5.32
C SER A 278 9.08 27.02 4.67
N GLU A 279 9.87 25.95 4.67
CA GLU A 279 9.54 24.63 4.15
C GLU A 279 9.37 24.57 2.61
N TYR A 280 10.05 25.44 1.86
CA TYR A 280 10.10 25.38 0.39
C TYR A 280 11.42 24.83 -0.13
N LEU A 281 11.36 24.07 -1.22
CA LEU A 281 12.54 23.60 -1.93
C LEU A 281 13.36 24.78 -2.47
N LEU A 282 14.66 24.72 -2.23
CA LEU A 282 15.67 25.48 -2.93
C LEU A 282 16.14 24.71 -4.17
N PRO A 283 16.85 25.35 -5.12
CA PRO A 283 17.46 24.64 -6.24
C PRO A 283 18.31 23.46 -5.77
N HIS A 284 18.24 22.33 -6.49
CA HIS A 284 19.05 21.17 -6.17
C HIS A 284 20.55 21.48 -6.28
N THR A 285 21.35 20.73 -5.55
CA THR A 285 22.80 20.80 -5.63
C THR A 285 23.32 19.98 -6.83
N SER A 286 24.60 20.16 -7.19
CA SER A 286 25.28 19.35 -8.21
C SER A 286 25.73 17.98 -7.70
N LEU A 287 25.45 17.65 -6.43
CA LEU A 287 26.03 16.50 -5.73
C LEU A 287 25.89 15.18 -6.48
N VAL A 288 24.69 14.88 -7.00
CA VAL A 288 24.43 13.60 -7.68
C VAL A 288 25.29 13.47 -8.94
N VAL A 289 25.26 14.51 -9.78
CA VAL A 289 26.01 14.57 -11.03
C VAL A 289 27.52 14.53 -10.78
N ASP A 290 28.02 15.27 -9.78
CA ASP A 290 29.44 15.30 -9.44
C ASP A 290 29.92 13.94 -8.88
N ALA A 291 29.12 13.29 -8.04
CA ALA A 291 29.42 11.96 -7.51
C ALA A 291 29.42 10.90 -8.61
N HIS A 292 28.45 10.93 -9.53
CA HIS A 292 28.43 10.03 -10.68
C HIS A 292 29.65 10.22 -11.58
N LYS A 293 30.11 11.46 -11.78
CA LYS A 293 31.34 11.76 -12.52
C LYS A 293 32.58 11.10 -11.92
N GLU A 294 32.64 11.02 -10.60
CA GLU A 294 33.69 10.33 -9.84
C GLU A 294 33.45 8.81 -9.72
N GLY A 295 32.36 8.30 -10.32
CA GLY A 295 31.98 6.89 -10.30
C GLY A 295 31.47 6.41 -8.94
N LEU A 296 30.83 7.29 -8.16
CA LEU A 296 30.18 6.96 -6.90
C LEU A 296 28.67 6.83 -7.09
N GLU A 297 28.08 5.72 -6.64
CA GLU A 297 26.62 5.62 -6.50
C GLU A 297 26.12 6.59 -5.43
N VAL A 298 24.94 7.15 -5.61
CA VAL A 298 24.30 8.08 -4.67
C VAL A 298 22.98 7.50 -4.20
N PHE A 299 22.89 7.25 -2.91
CA PHE A 299 21.66 6.84 -2.24
C PHE A 299 21.14 8.00 -1.40
N ALA A 300 19.84 8.28 -1.48
CA ALA A 300 19.21 9.32 -0.67
C ALA A 300 18.49 8.68 0.53
N SER A 301 18.63 9.29 1.72
CA SER A 301 17.99 8.83 2.96
C SER A 301 16.99 9.85 3.53
N ASP A 302 16.37 9.45 4.64
CA ASP A 302 15.39 10.25 5.39
C ASP A 302 14.04 10.41 4.68
N PHE A 303 13.64 9.38 3.93
CA PHE A 303 12.29 9.23 3.41
C PHE A 303 11.39 8.52 4.41
N SER A 304 10.32 9.22 4.79
CA SER A 304 9.26 8.75 5.67
C SER A 304 7.96 9.37 5.21
N ASN A 305 6.88 8.61 5.21
CA ASN A 305 5.60 9.10 4.72
C ASN A 305 4.85 9.98 5.75
N ASP A 306 5.28 9.92 7.00
CA ASP A 306 4.58 10.39 8.20
C ASP A 306 5.30 11.57 8.89
N VAL A 307 5.93 12.43 8.10
CA VAL A 307 6.63 13.65 8.57
C VAL A 307 6.18 14.86 7.76
N PRO A 308 6.36 16.10 8.24
CA PRO A 308 6.14 17.28 7.41
C PRO A 308 7.01 17.27 6.15
N TYR A 309 6.41 17.67 5.03
CA TYR A 309 7.06 17.75 3.72
C TYR A 309 7.30 19.19 3.35
N SER A 310 8.15 19.41 2.35
CA SER A 310 8.12 20.69 1.68
C SER A 310 6.74 20.95 1.06
N PHE A 311 6.24 22.19 1.18
CA PHE A 311 5.00 22.61 0.55
C PHE A 311 5.00 22.44 -0.98
N ASN A 312 6.18 22.30 -1.60
CA ASN A 312 6.31 21.99 -3.03
C ASN A 312 5.72 20.63 -3.42
N PHE A 313 5.64 19.68 -2.48
CA PHE A 313 5.12 18.34 -2.71
C PHE A 313 3.68 18.16 -2.24
N SER A 314 3.08 19.14 -1.56
CA SER A 314 1.69 19.08 -1.10
C SER A 314 1.36 17.79 -0.34
N TYR A 315 2.26 17.36 0.55
CA TYR A 315 2.18 16.11 1.34
C TYR A 315 2.12 14.82 0.52
N ASP A 316 2.52 14.86 -0.75
CA ASP A 316 2.54 13.69 -1.61
C ASP A 316 3.91 12.98 -1.55
N PRO A 317 4.02 11.84 -0.86
CA PRO A 317 5.30 11.14 -0.73
C PRO A 317 5.82 10.68 -2.09
N LEU A 318 4.99 10.12 -2.96
CA LEU A 318 5.42 9.63 -4.27
C LEU A 318 5.95 10.78 -5.15
N ALA A 319 5.36 11.98 -5.07
CA ALA A 319 5.92 13.15 -5.73
C ALA A 319 7.34 13.47 -5.25
N GLU A 320 7.58 13.37 -3.94
CA GLU A 320 8.90 13.55 -3.36
C GLU A 320 9.88 12.51 -3.91
N TYR A 321 9.57 11.21 -3.85
CA TYR A 321 10.47 10.16 -4.38
C TYR A 321 10.81 10.39 -5.85
N LEU A 322 9.81 10.66 -6.71
CA LEU A 322 10.01 10.93 -8.14
C LEU A 322 10.95 12.11 -8.39
N HIS A 323 10.98 13.10 -7.50
CA HIS A 323 11.90 14.23 -7.61
C HIS A 323 13.39 13.87 -7.41
N PHE A 324 13.68 12.69 -6.84
CA PHE A 324 15.04 12.17 -6.67
C PHE A 324 15.41 11.14 -7.74
N ILE A 325 14.42 10.46 -8.33
CA ILE A 325 14.68 9.34 -9.26
C ILE A 325 14.34 9.65 -10.72
N ASP A 326 13.43 10.59 -11.00
CA ASP A 326 12.91 10.87 -12.35
C ASP A 326 12.56 12.36 -12.55
N ASN A 327 13.48 13.28 -12.26
CA ASN A 327 13.25 14.72 -12.40
C ASN A 327 13.69 15.31 -13.75
N GLY A 328 14.35 14.52 -14.60
CA GLY A 328 14.89 14.92 -15.90
C GLY A 328 16.32 15.47 -15.88
N ASP A 329 16.84 15.87 -14.71
CA ASP A 329 18.18 16.43 -14.52
C ASP A 329 19.20 15.43 -13.94
N PHE A 330 18.73 14.50 -13.10
CA PHE A 330 19.50 13.38 -12.55
C PHE A 330 18.59 12.28 -12.00
N SER A 331 19.17 11.11 -11.68
CA SER A 331 18.52 10.06 -10.89
C SER A 331 19.47 9.56 -9.81
N VAL A 332 19.06 9.55 -8.55
CA VAL A 332 19.82 8.83 -7.51
C VAL A 332 19.79 7.32 -7.78
N ASP A 333 20.83 6.59 -7.38
CA ASP A 333 20.96 5.14 -7.57
C ASP A 333 20.07 4.33 -6.62
N GLY A 334 19.51 4.97 -5.60
CA GLY A 334 18.47 4.39 -4.77
C GLY A 334 18.01 5.26 -3.61
N VAL A 335 16.95 4.82 -2.94
CA VAL A 335 16.34 5.51 -1.80
C VAL A 335 16.24 4.58 -0.59
N LEU A 336 16.57 5.11 0.59
CA LEU A 336 16.38 4.45 1.88
C LEU A 336 15.10 4.96 2.53
N SER A 337 14.10 4.09 2.65
CA SER A 337 12.75 4.44 3.09
C SER A 337 12.24 3.56 4.24
N THR A 338 11.41 4.14 5.11
CA THR A 338 10.64 3.40 6.13
C THR A 338 9.29 2.88 5.59
N PHE A 339 8.91 3.30 4.38
CA PHE A 339 7.70 2.90 3.63
C PHE A 339 8.11 2.43 2.22
N PRO A 340 8.71 1.23 2.09
CA PRO A 340 9.31 0.78 0.82
C PRO A 340 8.27 0.54 -0.29
N ILE A 341 6.98 0.50 0.05
CA ILE A 341 5.88 0.40 -0.92
C ILE A 341 5.72 1.68 -1.77
N THR A 342 5.92 2.86 -1.19
CA THR A 342 5.72 4.14 -1.89
C THR A 342 6.55 4.26 -3.16
N PRO A 343 7.90 4.10 -3.13
CA PRO A 343 8.71 4.15 -4.34
C PRO A 343 8.48 2.97 -5.29
N SER A 344 7.67 1.98 -4.89
CA SER A 344 7.41 0.78 -5.67
C SER A 344 6.13 0.89 -6.54
N THR A 345 5.29 1.90 -6.33
CA THR A 345 3.93 1.95 -6.90
C THR A 345 3.75 2.86 -8.11
N ALA A 346 2.93 2.42 -9.09
CA ALA A 346 2.08 3.24 -9.96
C ALA A 346 1.15 2.35 -10.85
N ILE A 347 0.13 2.98 -11.45
CA ILE A 347 -0.64 2.63 -12.68
C ILE A 347 -2.04 1.99 -12.52
N VAL A 348 -3.10 2.72 -12.92
CA VAL A 348 -4.34 2.23 -13.60
C VAL A 348 -5.17 3.38 -14.18
N ASP A 349 -6.09 3.10 -15.09
CA ASP A 349 -7.06 4.07 -15.61
C ASP A 349 -8.15 4.41 -14.58
N LEU A 350 -8.31 5.70 -14.22
CA LEU A 350 -9.17 6.18 -13.13
C LEU A 350 -9.76 7.54 -13.47
N LYS A 351 -11.07 7.73 -13.22
CA LYS A 351 -11.71 9.06 -13.33
C LYS A 351 -11.42 9.93 -12.11
N VAL A 352 -10.86 11.11 -12.32
CA VAL A 352 -10.46 12.06 -11.28
C VAL A 352 -11.43 13.24 -11.24
N ILE A 353 -12.18 13.36 -10.16
CA ILE A 353 -13.06 14.50 -9.89
C ILE A 353 -12.38 15.38 -8.83
N SER A 354 -12.20 16.67 -9.10
CA SER A 354 -11.67 17.58 -8.09
C SER A 354 -12.72 17.90 -7.02
N LYS A 355 -12.28 18.22 -5.80
CA LYS A 355 -13.12 18.69 -4.70
C LYS A 355 -12.86 20.17 -4.47
N ASN A 356 -13.78 21.01 -4.91
CA ASN A 356 -13.71 22.46 -4.96
C ASN A 356 -12.49 23.01 -5.72
N GLY A 357 -12.06 22.32 -6.80
CA GLY A 357 -10.78 22.55 -7.45
C GLY A 357 -9.61 21.87 -6.74
N ALA A 358 -8.38 22.38 -6.90
CA ALA A 358 -7.19 21.93 -6.17
C ALA A 358 -7.17 22.54 -4.76
N SER A 359 -8.22 22.26 -3.97
CA SER A 359 -8.44 22.92 -2.68
C SER A 359 -7.42 22.51 -1.60
N GLY A 360 -6.64 21.46 -1.86
CA GLY A 360 -5.44 21.09 -1.10
C GLY A 360 -4.29 22.09 -1.20
N ASP A 361 -4.26 22.87 -2.28
CA ASP A 361 -3.17 23.81 -2.60
C ASP A 361 -3.62 25.28 -2.57
N PHE A 362 -4.90 25.54 -2.85
CA PHE A 362 -5.49 26.87 -2.95
C PHE A 362 -6.81 26.97 -2.17
N PRO A 363 -7.28 28.18 -1.83
CA PRO A 363 -8.62 28.38 -1.28
C PRO A 363 -9.69 27.81 -2.22
N SER A 364 -10.60 27.02 -1.63
CA SER A 364 -11.68 26.31 -2.32
C SER A 364 -12.50 27.22 -3.25
N CYS A 365 -12.93 26.66 -4.39
CA CYS A 365 -13.82 27.32 -5.34
C CYS A 365 -13.30 28.66 -5.94
N THR A 366 -12.00 28.92 -5.85
CA THR A 366 -11.39 30.08 -6.50
C THR A 366 -10.98 29.78 -7.93
N ASN A 367 -10.85 30.81 -8.76
CA ASN A 367 -10.34 30.68 -10.12
C ASN A 367 -8.97 29.98 -10.19
N LEU A 368 -8.07 30.24 -9.24
CA LEU A 368 -6.76 29.59 -9.18
C LEU A 368 -6.87 28.11 -8.80
N ALA A 369 -7.73 27.76 -7.84
CA ALA A 369 -7.96 26.36 -7.49
C ALA A 369 -8.49 25.54 -8.68
N TYR A 370 -9.40 26.11 -9.48
CA TYR A 370 -9.90 25.43 -10.68
C TYR A 370 -8.88 25.35 -11.81
N GLN A 371 -8.15 26.43 -12.08
CA GLN A 371 -7.08 26.43 -13.08
C GLN A 371 -6.00 25.39 -12.73
N GLN A 372 -5.63 25.32 -11.46
CA GLN A 372 -4.67 24.32 -10.97
C GLN A 372 -5.22 22.90 -11.13
N ALA A 373 -6.48 22.64 -10.75
CA ALA A 373 -7.08 21.31 -10.93
C ALA A 373 -7.10 20.83 -12.39
N ILE A 374 -7.40 21.74 -13.34
CA ILE A 374 -7.36 21.45 -14.78
C ILE A 374 -5.92 21.13 -15.21
N SER A 375 -4.96 21.95 -14.80
CA SER A 375 -3.54 21.75 -15.10
C SER A 375 -2.99 20.46 -14.51
N ASP A 376 -3.49 20.06 -13.34
CA ASP A 376 -3.09 18.84 -12.64
C ASP A 376 -3.72 17.58 -13.23
N GLY A 377 -4.64 17.72 -14.18
CA GLY A 377 -5.20 16.61 -14.94
C GLY A 377 -6.50 16.04 -14.39
N ALA A 378 -7.29 16.82 -13.63
CA ALA A 378 -8.65 16.44 -13.29
C ALA A 378 -9.49 16.19 -14.56
N ASP A 379 -10.34 15.15 -14.54
CA ASP A 379 -11.30 14.88 -15.62
C ASP A 379 -12.56 15.71 -15.49
N VAL A 380 -12.96 15.96 -14.24
CA VAL A 380 -14.16 16.71 -13.88
C VAL A 380 -13.77 17.69 -12.77
N ILE A 381 -14.18 18.94 -12.93
CA ILE A 381 -14.14 19.92 -11.84
C ILE A 381 -15.54 20.11 -11.27
N ASP A 382 -15.64 20.22 -9.95
CA ASP A 382 -16.92 20.41 -9.25
C ASP A 382 -17.18 21.88 -8.90
N CYS A 383 -18.46 22.22 -8.72
CA CYS A 383 -18.90 23.51 -8.20
C CYS A 383 -20.10 23.25 -7.26
N PRO A 384 -19.90 23.33 -5.93
CA PRO A 384 -21.01 23.41 -5.01
C PRO A 384 -21.64 24.80 -5.10
N VAL A 385 -22.91 24.85 -5.48
CA VAL A 385 -23.60 26.11 -5.77
C VAL A 385 -24.21 26.69 -4.50
N GLN A 386 -23.86 27.94 -4.22
CA GLN A 386 -24.51 28.77 -3.22
C GLN A 386 -25.26 29.91 -3.90
N MET A 387 -26.23 30.48 -3.17
CA MET A 387 -27.01 31.63 -3.63
C MET A 387 -26.68 32.85 -2.79
N SER A 388 -26.38 33.97 -3.44
CA SER A 388 -26.28 35.27 -2.79
C SER A 388 -27.67 35.85 -2.50
N LYS A 389 -27.73 36.88 -1.66
CA LYS A 389 -28.96 37.61 -1.31
C LYS A 389 -29.70 38.17 -2.52
N ASP A 390 -28.97 38.61 -3.53
CA ASP A 390 -29.48 39.16 -4.79
C ASP A 390 -29.77 38.07 -5.85
N GLY A 391 -29.69 36.79 -5.48
CA GLY A 391 -30.07 35.67 -6.35
C GLY A 391 -29.01 35.24 -7.35
N THR A 392 -27.74 35.67 -7.18
CA THR A 392 -26.63 35.25 -8.03
C THR A 392 -26.12 33.87 -7.60
N PRO A 393 -26.12 32.84 -8.48
CA PRO A 393 -25.51 31.54 -8.19
C PRO A 393 -23.99 31.60 -8.34
N PHE A 394 -23.26 31.07 -7.36
CA PHE A 394 -21.80 31.07 -7.35
C PHE A 394 -21.22 29.79 -6.75
N CYS A 395 -19.96 29.49 -7.09
CA CYS A 395 -19.28 28.31 -6.56
C CYS A 395 -18.65 28.62 -5.21
N PHE A 396 -19.05 27.89 -4.16
CA PHE A 396 -18.46 28.03 -2.84
C PHE A 396 -18.74 26.79 -1.97
N SER A 397 -17.74 26.32 -1.23
CA SER A 397 -17.72 24.98 -0.63
C SER A 397 -18.71 24.76 0.52
N SER A 398 -19.30 25.82 1.07
CA SER A 398 -20.17 25.76 2.25
C SER A 398 -21.17 26.91 2.26
N ILE A 399 -22.42 26.68 2.63
CA ILE A 399 -23.40 27.77 2.77
C ILE A 399 -23.02 28.81 3.83
N ASN A 400 -22.18 28.43 4.80
CA ASN A 400 -21.54 29.35 5.76
C ASN A 400 -20.23 29.90 5.18
N LEU A 401 -20.20 31.19 4.88
CA LEU A 401 -19.06 31.92 4.31
C LEU A 401 -17.84 31.98 5.24
N SER A 402 -18.02 31.80 6.54
CA SER A 402 -16.89 31.68 7.47
C SER A 402 -16.04 30.44 7.19
N ASN A 403 -16.58 29.43 6.51
CA ASN A 403 -15.86 28.21 6.13
C ASN A 403 -15.16 28.40 4.77
N GLY A 404 -14.11 29.22 4.75
CA GLY A 404 -13.31 29.47 3.54
C GLY A 404 -13.10 30.94 3.20
N THR A 405 -13.48 31.86 4.09
CA THR A 405 -13.17 33.29 3.98
C THR A 405 -12.87 33.91 5.33
N THR A 406 -12.37 35.15 5.31
CA THR A 406 -12.22 35.96 6.53
C THR A 406 -13.52 36.69 6.95
N ALA A 407 -14.70 36.21 6.55
CA ALA A 407 -15.97 36.88 6.84
C ALA A 407 -16.19 37.11 8.35
N SER A 408 -15.85 36.11 9.17
CA SER A 408 -15.97 36.19 10.63
C SER A 408 -15.05 37.23 11.28
N GLN A 409 -13.97 37.63 10.60
CA GLN A 409 -13.01 38.65 11.04
C GLN A 409 -13.28 40.02 10.41
N SER A 410 -14.36 40.16 9.65
CA SER A 410 -14.74 41.38 8.95
C SER A 410 -15.94 42.08 9.60
N ASN A 411 -16.38 43.19 9.01
CA ASN A 411 -17.62 43.87 9.40
C ASN A 411 -18.87 43.00 9.21
N TYR A 412 -18.77 41.89 8.48
CA TYR A 412 -19.85 40.94 8.27
C TYR A 412 -20.08 39.98 9.45
N SER A 413 -19.22 40.01 10.47
CA SER A 413 -19.42 39.26 11.73
C SER A 413 -20.77 39.54 12.39
N ASN A 414 -21.34 40.73 12.18
CA ASN A 414 -22.68 41.10 12.68
C ASN A 414 -23.83 40.33 12.02
N TYR A 415 -23.60 39.65 10.89
CA TYR A 415 -24.58 38.80 10.21
C TYR A 415 -24.55 37.34 10.71
N ALA A 416 -23.69 37.02 11.69
CA ALA A 416 -23.62 35.68 12.25
C ALA A 416 -24.93 35.30 12.95
N MET A 417 -25.51 34.16 12.58
CA MET A 417 -26.74 33.64 13.16
C MET A 417 -26.76 32.12 13.17
N THR A 418 -27.65 31.53 13.97
CA THR A 418 -27.86 30.07 14.00
C THR A 418 -29.14 29.71 13.27
N ILE A 419 -29.05 28.76 12.35
CA ILE A 419 -30.19 28.21 11.59
C ILE A 419 -30.14 26.68 11.73
N PRO A 420 -30.85 26.10 12.72
CA PRO A 420 -30.76 24.68 13.04
C PRO A 420 -31.08 23.74 11.88
N GLU A 421 -31.92 24.16 10.93
CA GLU A 421 -32.23 23.36 9.73
C GLU A 421 -31.04 23.24 8.75
N ILE A 422 -30.01 24.09 8.89
CA ILE A 422 -28.80 24.07 8.06
C ILE A 422 -27.59 23.57 8.86
N MET A 423 -27.37 24.12 10.06
CA MET A 423 -26.24 23.76 10.92
C MET A 423 -26.48 24.13 12.39
N GLU A 424 -25.86 23.39 13.30
CA GLU A 424 -26.02 23.59 14.75
C GLU A 424 -25.35 24.87 15.27
N ASN A 425 -24.21 25.26 14.67
CA ASN A 425 -23.40 26.40 15.12
C ASN A 425 -23.78 27.71 14.42
N SER A 426 -23.39 28.84 15.02
CA SER A 426 -23.55 30.16 14.40
C SER A 426 -22.69 30.30 13.14
N GLY A 427 -23.24 30.89 12.08
CA GLY A 427 -22.59 31.05 10.78
C GLY A 427 -23.00 32.34 10.07
N ILE A 428 -22.18 32.76 9.11
CA ILE A 428 -22.49 33.88 8.21
C ILE A 428 -22.92 33.27 6.88
N PHE A 429 -24.22 33.27 6.61
CA PHE A 429 -24.76 32.52 5.47
C PHE A 429 -24.64 33.30 4.15
N ALA A 430 -24.36 32.58 3.06
CA ALA A 430 -24.20 33.13 1.71
C ALA A 430 -25.39 34.03 1.27
N PHE A 431 -26.61 33.60 1.58
CA PHE A 431 -27.83 34.33 1.22
C PHE A 431 -28.09 35.61 2.05
N ASN A 432 -27.22 35.93 3.01
CA ASN A 432 -27.31 37.20 3.77
C ASN A 432 -26.55 38.34 3.09
N LEU A 433 -25.68 38.05 2.13
CA LEU A 433 -24.79 39.01 1.46
C LEU A 433 -25.06 39.06 -0.03
N THR A 434 -24.96 40.24 -0.65
CA THR A 434 -25.01 40.35 -2.11
C THR A 434 -23.75 39.77 -2.74
N TRP A 435 -23.81 39.43 -4.02
CA TRP A 435 -22.63 38.97 -4.75
C TRP A 435 -21.47 39.99 -4.67
N ASP A 436 -21.76 41.28 -4.83
CA ASP A 436 -20.75 42.33 -4.75
C ASP A 436 -20.10 42.38 -3.36
N GLU A 437 -20.86 42.17 -2.27
CA GLU A 437 -20.32 42.06 -0.91
C GLU A 437 -19.45 40.80 -0.75
N ILE A 438 -19.89 39.66 -1.28
CA ILE A 438 -19.13 38.39 -1.24
C ILE A 438 -17.80 38.53 -1.97
N GLN A 439 -17.74 39.26 -3.08
CA GLN A 439 -16.49 39.51 -3.81
C GLN A 439 -15.46 40.32 -3.02
N THR A 440 -15.87 41.03 -1.96
CA THR A 440 -14.94 41.75 -1.07
C THR A 440 -14.30 40.85 -0.01
N LEU A 441 -14.81 39.62 0.18
CA LEU A 441 -14.30 38.69 1.16
C LEU A 441 -12.94 38.15 0.70
N THR A 442 -11.98 38.15 1.62
CA THR A 442 -10.69 37.50 1.39
C THR A 442 -10.88 35.97 1.48
N PRO A 443 -10.56 35.19 0.43
CA PRO A 443 -10.56 33.74 0.50
C PRO A 443 -9.59 33.26 1.57
N ASP A 444 -9.88 32.13 2.22
CA ASP A 444 -8.99 31.55 3.23
C ASP A 444 -8.89 30.03 3.02
N ILE A 445 -7.67 29.52 2.90
CA ILE A 445 -7.42 28.09 2.68
C ILE A 445 -7.85 27.28 3.92
N SER A 446 -8.53 26.17 3.69
CA SER A 446 -8.92 25.27 4.76
C SER A 446 -7.70 24.55 5.34
N ASN A 447 -7.70 24.29 6.65
CA ASN A 447 -6.64 23.53 7.32
C ASN A 447 -7.29 22.43 8.19
N PRO A 448 -7.88 21.39 7.57
CA PRO A 448 -8.71 20.40 8.27
C PRO A 448 -7.95 19.64 9.37
N PHE A 449 -6.62 19.55 9.25
CA PHE A 449 -5.76 18.82 10.19
C PHE A 449 -4.86 19.74 11.05
N SER A 450 -5.20 21.03 11.17
CA SER A 450 -4.44 22.01 11.96
C SER A 450 -4.24 21.62 13.44
N ARG A 451 -5.14 20.81 14.02
CA ARG A 451 -4.98 20.25 15.37
C ARG A 451 -3.76 19.34 15.55
N TYR A 452 -3.22 18.84 14.44
CA TYR A 452 -2.01 18.01 14.37
C TYR A 452 -0.79 18.80 13.87
N SER A 453 -0.88 20.14 13.84
CA SER A 453 0.15 21.02 13.27
C SER A 453 0.43 20.75 11.78
N ILE A 454 -0.56 20.25 11.05
CA ILE A 454 -0.50 20.06 9.60
C ILE A 454 -1.29 21.20 8.95
N PHE A 455 -0.59 22.01 8.15
CA PHE A 455 -1.14 23.18 7.48
C PHE A 455 -0.97 23.04 5.97
N ARG A 456 -1.95 23.52 5.20
CA ARG A 456 -1.83 23.68 3.75
C ARG A 456 -0.94 24.86 3.42
N ASN A 457 -0.54 24.94 2.15
CA ASN A 457 0.47 25.87 1.67
C ASN A 457 0.15 27.34 2.06
N PRO A 458 0.93 27.96 2.97
CA PRO A 458 0.63 29.30 3.47
C PRO A 458 0.86 30.40 2.43
N LYS A 459 1.66 30.15 1.38
CA LYS A 459 1.91 31.13 0.30
C LYS A 459 0.64 31.42 -0.49
N PHE A 460 -0.25 30.45 -0.60
CA PHE A 460 -1.50 30.57 -1.35
C PHE A 460 -2.72 30.76 -0.44
N LYS A 461 -2.52 30.96 0.86
CA LYS A 461 -3.59 31.04 1.88
C LYS A 461 -4.78 31.91 1.48
N ASN A 462 -4.54 33.05 0.84
CA ASN A 462 -5.58 34.01 0.46
C ASN A 462 -5.63 34.26 -1.05
N ALA A 463 -5.13 33.32 -1.85
CA ALA A 463 -5.00 33.49 -3.29
C ALA A 463 -6.31 33.18 -4.04
N GLY A 464 -6.54 33.91 -5.14
CA GLY A 464 -7.65 33.69 -6.07
C GLY A 464 -8.89 34.51 -5.75
N ASN A 465 -9.92 34.35 -6.58
CA ASN A 465 -11.23 35.00 -6.47
C ASN A 465 -12.35 33.97 -6.69
N PHE A 466 -13.47 34.12 -5.99
CA PHE A 466 -14.65 33.28 -6.21
C PHE A 466 -15.29 33.54 -7.57
N LEU A 467 -15.89 32.50 -8.13
CA LEU A 467 -16.52 32.54 -9.45
C LEU A 467 -18.04 32.47 -9.34
N LYS A 468 -18.74 33.25 -10.18
CA LYS A 468 -20.14 32.96 -10.48
C LYS A 468 -20.23 31.60 -11.16
N LEU A 469 -21.38 30.95 -11.07
CA LEU A 469 -21.61 29.69 -11.77
C LEU A 469 -21.39 29.84 -13.28
N SER A 470 -21.79 30.96 -13.88
CA SER A 470 -21.54 31.27 -15.30
C SER A 470 -20.05 31.30 -15.66
N ASP A 471 -19.22 31.88 -14.79
CA ASP A 471 -17.79 32.05 -15.03
C ASP A 471 -17.06 30.71 -14.89
N PHE A 472 -17.48 29.89 -13.92
CA PHE A 472 -17.02 28.51 -13.77
C PHE A 472 -17.36 27.66 -15.01
N LEU A 473 -18.60 27.74 -15.49
CA LEU A 473 -19.06 27.04 -16.68
C LEU A 473 -18.30 27.50 -17.94
N ALA A 474 -17.98 28.80 -18.06
CA ALA A 474 -17.15 29.31 -19.14
C ALA A 474 -15.69 28.82 -19.05
N LEU A 475 -15.11 28.80 -17.84
CA LEU A 475 -13.78 28.24 -17.59
C LEU A 475 -13.69 26.78 -18.03
N ALA A 476 -14.68 25.97 -17.65
CA ALA A 476 -14.71 24.55 -18.01
C ALA A 476 -14.84 24.34 -19.53
N LYS A 477 -15.72 25.11 -20.18
CA LYS A 477 -15.96 25.03 -21.64
C LYS A 477 -14.73 25.39 -22.47
N ASN A 478 -13.88 26.28 -21.95
CA ASN A 478 -12.64 26.67 -22.61
C ASN A 478 -11.50 25.66 -22.41
N SER A 479 -11.67 24.65 -21.55
CA SER A 479 -10.69 23.59 -21.37
C SER A 479 -10.82 22.53 -22.46
N THR A 480 -9.67 22.00 -22.90
CA THR A 480 -9.59 20.88 -23.85
C THR A 480 -9.31 19.55 -23.17
N THR A 481 -8.99 19.55 -21.86
CA THR A 481 -8.62 18.36 -21.10
C THR A 481 -9.75 17.84 -20.22
N LEU A 482 -10.74 18.67 -19.91
CA LEU A 482 -11.89 18.26 -19.11
C LEU A 482 -12.83 17.37 -19.92
N SER A 483 -13.37 16.35 -19.26
CA SER A 483 -14.44 15.50 -19.76
C SER A 483 -15.82 15.91 -19.23
N GLY A 484 -15.87 16.75 -18.18
CA GLY A 484 -17.14 17.21 -17.62
C GLY A 484 -17.02 18.20 -16.48
N VAL A 485 -18.19 18.58 -15.96
CA VAL A 485 -18.38 19.41 -14.75
C VAL A 485 -19.34 18.73 -13.80
N LEU A 486 -19.13 18.89 -12.49
CA LEU A 486 -20.05 18.40 -11.46
C LEU A 486 -20.67 19.59 -10.72
N ILE A 487 -21.98 19.75 -10.80
CA ILE A 487 -22.72 20.82 -10.10
C ILE A 487 -23.40 20.21 -8.88
N SER A 488 -22.99 20.61 -7.68
CA SER A 488 -23.59 20.12 -6.43
C SER A 488 -24.63 21.10 -5.91
N ILE A 489 -25.83 20.61 -5.63
CA ILE A 489 -26.97 21.39 -5.14
C ILE A 489 -27.38 20.84 -3.77
N GLU A 490 -27.19 21.65 -2.73
CA GLU A 490 -27.58 21.35 -1.35
C GLU A 490 -28.54 22.42 -0.82
N ASN A 491 -29.25 22.13 0.27
CA ASN A 491 -30.16 23.07 0.95
C ASN A 491 -31.27 23.67 0.06
N ALA A 492 -31.56 23.08 -1.10
CA ALA A 492 -32.52 23.63 -2.07
C ALA A 492 -33.93 23.86 -1.51
N PRO A 493 -34.53 22.93 -0.71
CA PRO A 493 -35.84 23.17 -0.11
C PRO A 493 -35.82 24.39 0.83
N TYR A 494 -34.77 24.53 1.65
CA TYR A 494 -34.64 25.66 2.57
C TYR A 494 -34.50 26.99 1.80
N LEU A 495 -33.62 27.04 0.80
CA LEU A 495 -33.42 28.25 -0.01
C LEU A 495 -34.70 28.68 -0.71
N ALA A 496 -35.45 27.73 -1.30
CA ALA A 496 -36.71 28.03 -1.98
C ALA A 496 -37.81 28.48 -1.01
N GLU A 497 -38.06 27.72 0.05
CA GLU A 497 -39.21 27.95 0.95
C GLU A 497 -39.00 29.07 1.95
N LYS A 498 -37.76 29.22 2.46
CA LYS A 498 -37.46 30.17 3.55
C LYS A 498 -36.81 31.45 3.06
N GLN A 499 -36.02 31.39 1.99
CA GLN A 499 -35.30 32.55 1.46
C GLN A 499 -35.88 33.07 0.13
N GLY A 500 -36.80 32.32 -0.51
CA GLY A 500 -37.33 32.68 -1.83
C GLY A 500 -36.30 32.56 -2.96
N LEU A 501 -35.25 31.77 -2.75
CA LEU A 501 -34.13 31.59 -3.68
C LEU A 501 -34.17 30.18 -4.32
N GLY A 502 -34.62 30.10 -5.57
CA GLY A 502 -34.69 28.86 -6.34
C GLY A 502 -33.34 28.44 -6.92
N VAL A 503 -32.51 27.75 -6.13
CA VAL A 503 -31.18 27.30 -6.59
C VAL A 503 -31.27 26.31 -7.77
N THR A 504 -32.29 25.45 -7.80
CA THR A 504 -32.50 24.49 -8.89
C THR A 504 -32.76 25.19 -10.22
N GLU A 505 -33.64 26.19 -10.21
CA GLU A 505 -34.02 26.98 -11.37
C GLU A 505 -32.85 27.87 -11.84
N ALA A 506 -32.06 28.41 -10.89
CA ALA A 506 -30.85 29.18 -11.18
C ALA A 506 -29.78 28.32 -11.88
N VAL A 507 -29.56 27.08 -11.43
CA VAL A 507 -28.62 26.15 -12.07
C VAL A 507 -29.08 25.76 -13.47
N MET A 508 -30.35 25.40 -13.64
CA MET A 508 -30.91 25.07 -14.98
C MET A 508 -30.76 26.24 -15.95
N THR A 509 -31.01 27.47 -15.48
CA THR A 509 -30.84 28.69 -16.29
C THR A 509 -29.39 28.88 -16.69
N ALA A 510 -28.44 28.76 -15.76
CA ALA A 510 -27.02 28.92 -16.04
C ALA A 510 -26.47 27.86 -17.01
N LEU A 511 -26.89 26.59 -16.89
CA LEU A 511 -26.50 25.52 -17.80
C LEU A 511 -27.02 25.77 -19.21
N LYS A 512 -28.29 26.17 -19.33
CA LYS A 512 -28.93 26.51 -20.60
C LYS A 512 -28.23 27.70 -21.28
N GLU A 513 -27.99 28.78 -20.55
CA GLU A 513 -27.32 29.99 -21.05
C GLU A 513 -25.85 29.73 -21.40
N GLY A 514 -25.16 28.86 -20.66
CA GLY A 514 -23.81 28.39 -20.98
C GLY A 514 -23.74 27.45 -22.20
N GLY A 515 -24.90 27.00 -22.69
CA GLY A 515 -25.03 26.10 -23.84
C GLY A 515 -24.75 24.62 -23.53
N TYR A 516 -24.76 24.23 -22.26
CA TYR A 516 -24.52 22.85 -21.83
C TYR A 516 -25.66 21.90 -22.21
N ASP A 517 -26.87 22.41 -22.41
CA ASP A 517 -28.03 21.63 -22.86
C ASP A 517 -27.90 21.15 -24.31
N ASN A 518 -27.02 21.76 -25.10
CA ASN A 518 -26.96 21.57 -26.55
C ASN A 518 -25.68 20.89 -27.05
N GLN A 519 -24.62 20.85 -26.25
CA GLN A 519 -23.32 20.27 -26.62
C GLN A 519 -23.10 18.89 -25.98
N THR A 520 -22.26 18.05 -26.58
CA THR A 520 -21.93 16.70 -26.09
C THR A 520 -20.49 16.57 -25.58
N ASP A 521 -19.67 17.61 -25.74
CA ASP A 521 -18.23 17.51 -25.50
C ASP A 521 -17.88 17.47 -24.01
N LEU A 522 -18.72 18.06 -23.15
CA LEU A 522 -18.55 18.04 -21.69
C LEU A 522 -19.78 17.42 -21.03
N LYS A 523 -19.54 16.37 -20.25
CA LYS A 523 -20.57 15.73 -19.43
C LYS A 523 -20.96 16.63 -18.26
N VAL A 524 -22.26 16.87 -18.07
CA VAL A 524 -22.77 17.57 -16.88
C VAL A 524 -23.23 16.55 -15.86
N MET A 525 -22.64 16.60 -14.67
CA MET A 525 -23.04 15.78 -13.53
C MET A 525 -23.81 16.66 -12.54
N ILE A 526 -25.02 16.27 -12.15
CA ILE A 526 -25.83 16.98 -11.14
C ILE A 526 -25.83 16.17 -9.85
N GLN A 527 -25.23 16.69 -8.80
CA GLN A 527 -25.11 16.02 -7.51
C GLN A 527 -26.02 16.63 -6.45
N SER A 528 -26.66 15.80 -5.64
CA SER A 528 -27.40 16.23 -4.45
C SER A 528 -27.58 15.07 -3.47
N THR A 529 -27.74 15.41 -2.20
CA THR A 529 -28.22 14.48 -1.15
C THR A 529 -29.73 14.29 -1.16
N ASN A 530 -30.48 15.07 -1.97
CA ASN A 530 -31.93 15.06 -2.00
C ASN A 530 -32.48 14.53 -3.33
N SER A 531 -33.17 13.38 -3.28
CA SER A 531 -33.75 12.74 -4.47
C SER A 531 -34.77 13.63 -5.19
N SER A 532 -35.53 14.48 -4.48
CA SER A 532 -36.50 15.39 -5.10
C SER A 532 -35.82 16.49 -5.93
N VAL A 533 -34.61 16.90 -5.54
CA VAL A 533 -33.77 17.83 -6.33
C VAL A 533 -33.30 17.12 -7.60
N LEU A 534 -32.76 15.91 -7.47
CA LEU A 534 -32.26 15.11 -8.58
C LEU A 534 -33.34 14.81 -9.64
N MET A 535 -34.56 14.50 -9.20
CA MET A 535 -35.69 14.24 -10.09
C MET A 535 -36.06 15.43 -10.98
N LYS A 536 -35.78 16.68 -10.58
CA LYS A 536 -36.00 17.86 -11.45
C LYS A 536 -35.07 17.90 -12.67
N PHE A 537 -33.92 17.23 -12.60
CA PHE A 537 -32.91 17.21 -13.67
C PHE A 537 -32.97 15.93 -14.51
N LYS A 538 -33.63 14.87 -14.01
CA LYS A 538 -33.64 13.55 -14.62
C LYS A 538 -34.27 13.49 -16.02
N ASP A 539 -35.19 14.40 -16.32
CA ASP A 539 -35.84 14.45 -17.64
C ASP A 539 -34.88 14.87 -18.77
N ASN A 540 -33.68 15.37 -18.43
CA ASN A 540 -32.63 15.68 -19.40
C ASN A 540 -31.61 14.53 -19.46
N ASP A 541 -31.70 13.74 -20.53
CA ASP A 541 -30.85 12.56 -20.79
C ASP A 541 -29.36 12.88 -20.99
N LYS A 542 -29.00 14.16 -21.14
CA LYS A 542 -27.61 14.62 -21.26
C LYS A 542 -26.91 14.78 -19.92
N TYR A 543 -27.67 14.84 -18.82
CA TYR A 543 -27.11 15.00 -17.49
C TYR A 543 -26.92 13.62 -16.83
N GLU A 544 -25.78 13.41 -16.19
CA GLU A 544 -25.61 12.31 -15.25
C GLU A 544 -26.09 12.76 -13.87
N ILE A 545 -27.09 12.06 -13.34
CA ILE A 545 -27.69 12.37 -12.06
C ILE A 545 -26.97 11.59 -10.96
N VAL A 546 -26.33 12.30 -10.04
CA VAL A 546 -25.42 11.74 -9.03
C VAL A 546 -26.03 11.84 -7.65
N TYR A 547 -26.31 10.70 -7.02
CA TYR A 547 -26.79 10.68 -5.64
C TYR A 547 -25.64 10.63 -4.64
N LYS A 548 -25.54 11.63 -3.77
CA LYS A 548 -24.53 11.65 -2.71
C LYS A 548 -25.10 11.07 -1.41
N ILE A 549 -24.50 9.98 -0.94
CA ILE A 549 -24.81 9.37 0.36
C ILE A 549 -23.86 9.92 1.41
N GLU A 550 -24.36 10.81 2.26
CA GLU A 550 -23.53 11.42 3.32
C GLU A 550 -23.23 10.46 4.47
N GLU A 551 -24.20 9.61 4.81
CA GLU A 551 -24.05 8.64 5.89
C GLU A 551 -23.01 7.57 5.58
N SER A 552 -22.30 7.12 6.61
CA SER A 552 -21.42 5.95 6.48
C SER A 552 -22.26 4.69 6.48
N ILE A 553 -22.39 4.05 5.31
CA ILE A 553 -23.16 2.82 5.13
C ILE A 553 -22.24 1.61 5.09
N ARG A 554 -22.70 0.47 5.60
CA ARG A 554 -21.97 -0.81 5.51
C ARG A 554 -22.57 -1.79 4.52
N ASP A 555 -23.82 -1.53 4.12
CA ASP A 555 -24.56 -2.35 3.18
C ASP A 555 -25.71 -1.56 2.55
N ALA A 556 -26.26 -2.08 1.46
CA ALA A 556 -27.52 -1.62 0.86
C ALA A 556 -28.38 -2.82 0.46
N SER A 557 -29.69 -2.75 0.73
CA SER A 557 -30.63 -3.79 0.27
C SER A 557 -30.90 -3.65 -1.23
N ASN A 558 -31.15 -4.76 -1.94
CA ASN A 558 -31.45 -4.72 -3.38
C ASN A 558 -32.63 -3.77 -3.70
N ALA A 559 -33.69 -3.81 -2.89
CA ALA A 559 -34.83 -2.91 -3.05
C ALA A 559 -34.44 -1.43 -2.93
N THR A 560 -33.56 -1.10 -1.98
CA THR A 560 -33.02 0.26 -1.83
C THR A 560 -32.19 0.68 -3.04
N VAL A 561 -31.35 -0.21 -3.58
CA VAL A 561 -30.53 0.08 -4.77
C VAL A 561 -31.42 0.26 -6.01
N GLU A 562 -32.48 -0.55 -6.15
CA GLU A 562 -33.50 -0.37 -7.20
C GLU A 562 -34.23 0.97 -7.09
N ASP A 563 -34.54 1.42 -5.87
CA ASP A 563 -35.13 2.74 -5.65
C ASP A 563 -34.17 3.87 -6.01
N ILE A 564 -32.88 3.76 -5.67
CA ILE A 564 -31.85 4.73 -6.06
C ILE A 564 -31.79 4.89 -7.57
N LYS A 565 -31.81 3.78 -8.33
CA LYS A 565 -31.81 3.83 -9.81
C LYS A 565 -32.97 4.60 -10.42
N LYS A 566 -34.10 4.71 -9.70
CA LYS A 566 -35.24 5.49 -10.19
C LYS A 566 -34.92 6.97 -10.26
N PHE A 567 -33.95 7.48 -9.51
CA PHE A 567 -33.63 8.90 -9.47
C PHE A 567 -32.15 9.25 -9.68
N ALA A 568 -31.25 8.26 -9.77
CA ALA A 568 -29.82 8.50 -9.99
C ALA A 568 -29.19 7.51 -10.98
N ASP A 569 -28.17 7.98 -11.68
CA ASP A 569 -27.37 7.23 -12.63
C ASP A 569 -26.04 6.75 -12.02
N SER A 570 -25.55 7.45 -11.00
CA SER A 570 -24.35 7.12 -10.23
C SER A 570 -24.43 7.57 -8.78
N VAL A 571 -23.51 7.10 -7.94
CA VAL A 571 -23.53 7.34 -6.49
C VAL A 571 -22.17 7.81 -5.99
N VAL A 572 -22.16 8.77 -5.06
CA VAL A 572 -20.99 9.13 -4.25
C VAL A 572 -21.15 8.57 -2.84
N VAL A 573 -20.10 7.92 -2.33
CA VAL A 573 -20.03 7.43 -0.95
C VAL A 573 -18.74 7.88 -0.26
N ASN A 574 -18.75 7.95 1.07
CA ASN A 574 -17.54 8.27 1.84
C ASN A 574 -16.56 7.07 1.92
N LYS A 575 -15.26 7.34 2.15
CA LYS A 575 -14.20 6.31 2.31
C LYS A 575 -14.56 5.21 3.32
N VAL A 576 -15.16 5.59 4.45
CA VAL A 576 -15.53 4.69 5.56
C VAL A 576 -16.64 3.71 5.17
N SER A 577 -17.44 4.05 4.17
CA SER A 577 -18.46 3.15 3.62
C SER A 577 -17.86 2.01 2.80
N VAL A 578 -16.62 2.13 2.35
CA VAL A 578 -15.89 1.11 1.59
C VAL A 578 -14.93 0.35 2.51
N PHE A 579 -14.06 1.08 3.21
CA PHE A 579 -13.14 0.52 4.21
C PHE A 579 -13.44 1.14 5.57
N PRO A 580 -14.24 0.49 6.44
CA PRO A 580 -14.56 1.03 7.73
C PRO A 580 -13.32 1.04 8.62
N VAL A 581 -13.10 2.15 9.33
CA VAL A 581 -11.90 2.36 10.14
C VAL A 581 -12.23 2.21 11.63
N ASN A 582 -11.38 1.49 12.36
CA ASN A 582 -11.36 1.45 13.81
C ASN A 582 -9.98 1.85 14.32
N ALA A 583 -9.94 2.98 15.02
CA ALA A 583 -8.73 3.55 15.61
C ALA A 583 -7.56 3.62 14.62
N ALA A 584 -7.86 4.25 13.48
CA ALA A 584 -6.96 4.50 12.35
C ALA A 584 -6.49 3.24 11.60
N PHE A 585 -7.09 2.07 11.81
CA PHE A 585 -6.89 0.87 10.98
C PHE A 585 -8.17 0.49 10.26
N THR A 586 -8.07 0.01 9.04
CA THR A 586 -9.16 -0.63 8.31
C THR A 586 -9.60 -1.90 9.04
N THR A 587 -10.90 -2.18 9.03
CA THR A 587 -11.50 -3.34 9.71
C THR A 587 -12.02 -4.41 8.75
N GLY A 588 -11.93 -4.16 7.45
CA GLY A 588 -12.50 -5.00 6.40
C GLY A 588 -12.97 -4.18 5.21
N LEU A 589 -13.32 -4.88 4.14
CA LEU A 589 -14.01 -4.34 2.97
C LEU A 589 -15.53 -4.55 3.13
N THR A 590 -16.34 -3.52 2.84
CA THR A 590 -17.81 -3.67 2.79
C THR A 590 -18.29 -4.18 1.43
N ALA A 591 -19.54 -4.65 1.37
CA ALA A 591 -20.18 -5.06 0.13
C ALA A 591 -20.78 -3.88 -0.67
N VAL A 592 -20.66 -2.64 -0.18
CA VAL A 592 -21.40 -1.47 -0.73
C VAL A 592 -21.06 -1.24 -2.21
N VAL A 593 -19.77 -1.18 -2.56
CA VAL A 593 -19.32 -0.93 -3.93
C VAL A 593 -19.79 -2.05 -4.86
N ALA A 594 -19.51 -3.30 -4.50
CA ALA A 594 -19.90 -4.47 -5.28
C ALA A 594 -21.41 -4.54 -5.52
N LYS A 595 -22.22 -4.24 -4.50
CA LYS A 595 -23.69 -4.23 -4.62
C LYS A 595 -24.20 -3.12 -5.54
N LEU A 596 -23.72 -1.89 -5.39
CA LEU A 596 -24.13 -0.79 -6.27
C LEU A 596 -23.74 -1.08 -7.73
N GLN A 597 -22.54 -1.60 -7.94
CA GLN A 597 -22.04 -1.95 -9.27
C GLN A 597 -22.76 -3.13 -9.91
N ALA A 598 -23.20 -4.13 -9.14
CA ALA A 598 -24.04 -5.22 -9.64
C ALA A 598 -25.35 -4.70 -10.28
N PHE A 599 -25.85 -3.56 -9.79
CA PHE A 599 -27.01 -2.87 -10.36
C PHE A 599 -26.64 -1.86 -11.47
N LYS A 600 -25.38 -1.85 -11.92
CA LYS A 600 -24.81 -0.94 -12.92
C LYS A 600 -24.84 0.54 -12.51
N LEU A 601 -24.74 0.82 -11.20
CA LEU A 601 -24.50 2.18 -10.70
C LEU A 601 -22.99 2.39 -10.54
N PRO A 602 -22.36 3.31 -11.30
CA PRO A 602 -21.00 3.74 -11.03
C PRO A 602 -20.89 4.34 -9.61
N VAL A 603 -19.79 4.04 -8.94
CA VAL A 603 -19.54 4.47 -7.56
C VAL A 603 -18.30 5.33 -7.53
N TYR A 604 -18.45 6.59 -7.13
CA TYR A 604 -17.36 7.50 -6.83
C TYR A 604 -17.16 7.57 -5.31
N VAL A 605 -15.91 7.71 -4.88
CA VAL A 605 -15.59 7.77 -3.44
C VAL A 605 -14.96 9.11 -3.07
N GLU A 606 -15.41 9.70 -1.96
CA GLU A 606 -14.85 10.92 -1.38
C GLU A 606 -14.47 10.74 0.10
N LEU A 607 -13.59 11.55 0.69
CA LEU A 607 -12.68 12.50 0.08
C LEU A 607 -11.25 11.92 0.22
N PHE A 608 -10.51 11.87 -0.89
CA PHE A 608 -9.09 11.51 -0.86
C PHE A 608 -8.24 12.77 -0.70
N SER A 609 -7.34 12.75 0.28
CA SER A 609 -6.47 13.87 0.63
C SER A 609 -5.03 13.39 0.82
N ASN A 610 -4.05 14.28 0.67
CA ASN A 610 -2.63 13.94 0.78
C ASN A 610 -2.11 13.96 2.22
N GLU A 611 -2.69 14.79 3.09
CA GLU A 611 -2.23 14.90 4.47
C GLU A 611 -2.28 13.52 5.15
N PHE A 612 -1.13 13.04 5.65
CA PHE A 612 -0.91 11.65 6.10
C PHE A 612 -1.78 11.19 7.28
N ILE A 613 -2.49 12.11 7.93
CA ILE A 613 -3.45 11.83 9.01
C ILE A 613 -4.85 11.49 8.47
N SER A 614 -5.11 11.75 7.18
CA SER A 614 -6.40 11.53 6.55
C SER A 614 -6.66 10.07 6.15
N GLN A 615 -5.61 9.25 6.09
CA GLN A 615 -5.67 7.84 5.70
C GLN A 615 -5.52 6.92 6.93
N ALA A 616 -6.03 5.70 6.81
CA ALA A 616 -5.73 4.64 7.78
C ALA A 616 -4.25 4.21 7.68
N TRP A 617 -3.67 3.72 8.78
CA TRP A 617 -2.28 3.26 8.85
C TRP A 617 -1.96 2.14 7.86
N ASP A 618 -2.95 1.31 7.51
CA ASP A 618 -2.81 0.24 6.50
C ASP A 618 -2.49 0.76 5.10
N PHE A 619 -2.84 2.03 4.82
CA PHE A 619 -2.50 2.70 3.56
C PHE A 619 -1.11 3.36 3.62
N ALA A 620 -0.27 2.98 4.59
CA ALA A 620 1.12 3.38 4.65
C ALA A 620 1.34 4.90 4.68
N SER A 621 0.36 5.67 5.17
CA SER A 621 0.38 7.15 5.14
C SER A 621 0.62 7.71 3.72
N ASP A 622 0.17 6.99 2.68
CA ASP A 622 0.36 7.34 1.29
C ASP A 622 -0.99 7.38 0.56
N ALA A 623 -1.35 8.58 0.08
CA ALA A 623 -2.58 8.78 -0.68
C ALA A 623 -2.62 7.97 -1.99
N THR A 624 -1.48 7.70 -2.62
CA THR A 624 -1.42 6.84 -3.82
C THR A 624 -1.74 5.39 -3.47
N VAL A 625 -1.22 4.88 -2.35
CA VAL A 625 -1.53 3.52 -1.86
C VAL A 625 -3.00 3.42 -1.44
N GLU A 626 -3.54 4.46 -0.80
CA GLU A 626 -4.98 4.53 -0.49
C GLU A 626 -5.80 4.47 -1.78
N ILE A 627 -5.55 5.37 -2.76
CA ILE A 627 -6.25 5.36 -4.05
C ILE A 627 -6.14 3.99 -4.72
N ASN A 628 -4.94 3.40 -4.75
CA ASN A 628 -4.73 2.07 -5.32
C ASN A 628 -5.59 0.99 -4.67
N SER A 629 -5.68 1.01 -3.34
CA SER A 629 -6.46 0.04 -2.57
C SER A 629 -7.96 0.13 -2.88
N PHE A 630 -8.48 1.34 -3.08
CA PHE A 630 -9.87 1.52 -3.48
C PHE A 630 -10.13 1.12 -4.93
N VAL A 631 -9.22 1.48 -5.84
CA VAL A 631 -9.42 1.23 -7.28
C VAL A 631 -9.22 -0.24 -7.63
N LEU A 632 -8.07 -0.82 -7.29
CA LEU A 632 -7.80 -2.24 -7.58
C LEU A 632 -8.56 -3.18 -6.65
N GLY A 633 -8.71 -2.80 -5.38
CA GLY A 633 -9.32 -3.69 -4.39
C GLY A 633 -10.84 -3.76 -4.47
N THR A 634 -11.49 -2.72 -4.98
CA THR A 634 -12.96 -2.63 -4.96
C THR A 634 -13.59 -2.23 -6.30
N GLY A 635 -12.78 -1.79 -7.27
CA GLY A 635 -13.24 -1.46 -8.61
C GLY A 635 -14.02 -0.14 -8.71
N ILE A 636 -13.82 0.82 -7.81
CA ILE A 636 -14.55 2.11 -7.85
C ILE A 636 -14.41 2.80 -9.22
N SER A 637 -15.44 3.55 -9.60
CA SER A 637 -15.53 4.21 -10.91
C SER A 637 -14.75 5.53 -10.98
N GLY A 638 -14.38 6.10 -9.85
CA GLY A 638 -13.57 7.31 -9.77
C GLY A 638 -13.39 7.81 -8.36
N VAL A 639 -12.45 8.75 -8.19
CA VAL A 639 -12.14 9.37 -6.90
C VAL A 639 -12.51 10.85 -6.93
N ILE A 640 -12.98 11.34 -5.79
CA ILE A 640 -13.15 12.77 -5.52
C ILE A 640 -12.03 13.18 -4.57
N THR A 641 -11.20 14.14 -4.98
CA THR A 641 -9.97 14.53 -4.26
C THR A 641 -9.73 16.03 -4.25
N ASP A 642 -9.18 16.55 -3.15
CA ASP A 642 -8.69 17.92 -3.06
C ASP A 642 -7.26 18.10 -3.60
N PHE A 643 -6.58 17.01 -4.00
CA PHE A 643 -5.27 17.01 -4.67
C PHE A 643 -5.34 16.28 -6.02
N PRO A 644 -5.92 16.90 -7.07
CA PRO A 644 -6.10 16.27 -8.38
C PRO A 644 -4.80 15.74 -8.99
N LYS A 645 -3.67 16.40 -8.73
CA LYS A 645 -2.35 16.00 -9.23
C LYS A 645 -1.95 14.60 -8.79
N THR A 646 -2.23 14.24 -7.54
CA THR A 646 -1.89 12.94 -6.96
C THR A 646 -2.71 11.83 -7.61
N ALA A 647 -4.02 12.02 -7.71
CA ALA A 647 -4.91 11.07 -8.38
C ALA A 647 -4.66 10.96 -9.90
N ALA A 648 -4.40 12.08 -10.57
CA ALA A 648 -4.06 12.09 -11.99
C ALA A 648 -2.71 11.43 -12.25
N ARG A 649 -1.72 11.61 -11.38
CA ARG A 649 -0.43 10.92 -11.49
C ARG A 649 -0.57 9.40 -11.37
N TYR A 650 -1.44 8.93 -10.48
CA TYR A 650 -1.80 7.52 -10.38
C TYR A 650 -2.36 6.99 -11.71
N ARG A 651 -3.13 7.81 -12.44
CA ARG A 651 -3.66 7.51 -13.79
C ARG A 651 -2.61 7.56 -14.91
N THR A 652 -1.77 8.58 -14.94
CA THR A 652 -0.95 8.93 -16.13
C THR A 652 0.37 8.18 -16.26
N HIS A 653 0.76 7.38 -15.27
CA HIS A 653 1.87 6.45 -15.47
C HIS A 653 1.39 5.32 -16.37
N VAL A 654 1.63 5.44 -17.67
CA VAL A 654 1.34 4.42 -18.67
C VAL A 654 2.61 3.62 -18.93
N HIS A 655 2.47 2.29 -18.87
CA HIS A 655 3.46 1.25 -19.17
C HIS A 655 4.50 0.93 -18.09
N ALA A 656 4.03 0.22 -17.07
CA ALA A 656 4.38 -1.18 -17.03
C ALA A 656 3.14 -2.01 -16.69
N LYS A 657 3.03 -3.20 -17.29
CA LYS A 657 1.94 -4.10 -16.98
C LYS A 657 2.20 -4.67 -15.60
N SER A 658 1.23 -4.51 -14.68
CA SER A 658 1.12 -5.43 -13.55
C SER A 658 1.26 -6.83 -14.10
N ASN A 659 2.17 -7.62 -13.55
CA ASN A 659 2.40 -8.99 -14.00
C ASN A 659 1.42 -9.96 -13.32
N THR A 660 0.22 -9.45 -13.07
CA THR A 660 -0.94 -10.16 -12.56
C THR A 660 -1.86 -10.43 -13.72
N PHE A 661 -2.26 -11.68 -13.84
CA PHE A 661 -3.11 -12.19 -14.88
C PHE A 661 -4.39 -12.64 -14.20
N ASN A 662 -5.38 -11.74 -14.15
CA ASN A 662 -6.69 -12.03 -13.58
C ASN A 662 -7.52 -12.81 -14.60
N VAL A 663 -8.04 -13.96 -14.21
CA VAL A 663 -8.83 -14.84 -15.10
C VAL A 663 -10.04 -14.13 -15.73
N ILE A 664 -10.61 -13.11 -15.08
CA ILE A 664 -11.72 -12.30 -15.64
C ILE A 664 -11.26 -11.54 -16.90
N ASP A 665 -10.02 -11.05 -16.93
CA ASP A 665 -9.46 -10.33 -18.08
C ASP A 665 -9.28 -11.25 -19.31
N TYR A 666 -9.31 -12.56 -19.08
CA TYR A 666 -9.22 -13.61 -20.10
C TYR A 666 -10.58 -14.26 -20.38
N GLY A 667 -11.68 -13.64 -19.92
CA GLY A 667 -13.05 -14.06 -20.23
C GLY A 667 -13.67 -15.01 -19.21
N ALA A 668 -13.12 -15.13 -18.00
CA ALA A 668 -13.77 -15.90 -16.95
C ALA A 668 -14.96 -15.13 -16.32
N HIS A 669 -15.96 -15.88 -15.88
CA HIS A 669 -17.18 -15.45 -15.22
C HIS A 669 -17.38 -16.23 -13.92
N GLY A 670 -17.40 -15.52 -12.79
CA GLY A 670 -17.54 -16.09 -11.45
C GLY A 670 -19.01 -16.26 -11.01
N ASP A 671 -19.90 -16.65 -11.93
CA ASP A 671 -21.35 -16.75 -11.74
C ASP A 671 -21.83 -18.12 -11.21
N GLY A 672 -20.95 -19.12 -11.18
CA GLY A 672 -21.25 -20.48 -10.78
C GLY A 672 -21.94 -21.32 -11.86
N GLU A 673 -22.05 -20.81 -13.08
CA GLU A 673 -22.75 -21.43 -14.21
C GLU A 673 -21.86 -21.57 -15.45
N THR A 674 -21.06 -20.56 -15.76
CA THR A 674 -20.23 -20.48 -16.97
C THR A 674 -18.97 -21.35 -16.86
N ASP A 675 -18.66 -22.14 -17.90
CA ASP A 675 -17.39 -22.88 -18.00
C ASP A 675 -16.22 -21.92 -18.30
N ASN A 676 -15.25 -21.88 -17.38
CA ASN A 676 -14.11 -20.97 -17.41
C ASN A 676 -12.81 -21.62 -17.87
N THR A 677 -12.83 -22.88 -18.32
CA THR A 677 -11.62 -23.69 -18.58
C THR A 677 -10.70 -23.02 -19.60
N GLU A 678 -11.25 -22.49 -20.69
CA GLU A 678 -10.47 -21.82 -21.74
C GLU A 678 -9.85 -20.51 -21.25
N ALA A 679 -10.59 -19.72 -20.48
CA ALA A 679 -10.11 -18.49 -19.88
C ALA A 679 -8.91 -18.77 -18.96
N PHE A 680 -9.04 -19.76 -18.06
CA PHE A 680 -7.98 -20.14 -17.14
C PHE A 680 -6.74 -20.69 -17.85
N ASN A 681 -6.91 -21.51 -18.89
CA ASN A 681 -5.79 -22.00 -19.69
C ASN A 681 -5.08 -20.86 -20.43
N SER A 682 -5.83 -19.91 -20.98
CA SER A 682 -5.30 -18.72 -21.66
C SER A 682 -4.51 -17.84 -20.70
N THR A 683 -5.06 -17.58 -19.51
CA THR A 683 -4.36 -16.88 -18.42
C THR A 683 -3.06 -17.59 -18.07
N TRP A 684 -3.07 -18.92 -17.94
CA TRP A 684 -1.89 -19.70 -17.53
C TRP A 684 -0.76 -19.62 -18.55
N GLN A 685 -1.10 -19.71 -19.85
CA GLN A 685 -0.11 -19.56 -20.91
C GLN A 685 0.60 -18.20 -20.88
N MET A 686 -0.12 -17.15 -20.50
CA MET A 686 0.45 -15.81 -20.41
C MET A 686 1.35 -15.66 -19.19
N VAL A 687 0.91 -16.19 -18.04
CA VAL A 687 1.67 -16.24 -16.78
C VAL A 687 2.98 -17.01 -16.99
N CYS A 688 2.92 -18.18 -17.61
CA CYS A 688 4.07 -19.07 -17.78
C CYS A 688 5.10 -18.54 -18.80
N LYS A 689 4.68 -17.69 -19.75
CA LYS A 689 5.57 -17.00 -20.71
C LYS A 689 6.33 -15.83 -20.10
N SER A 690 5.90 -15.32 -18.95
CA SER A 690 6.56 -14.22 -18.27
C SER A 690 7.90 -14.65 -17.68
N ILE A 691 8.93 -13.84 -17.93
CA ILE A 691 10.26 -13.95 -17.30
C ILE A 691 10.31 -13.29 -15.92
N LYS A 692 9.28 -12.50 -15.55
CA LYS A 692 9.13 -11.83 -14.26
C LYS A 692 8.29 -12.72 -13.32
N PRO A 693 8.43 -12.60 -11.97
CA PRO A 693 7.47 -13.17 -11.03
C PRO A 693 6.05 -12.75 -11.37
N SER A 694 5.14 -13.70 -11.52
CA SER A 694 3.79 -13.48 -12.05
C SER A 694 2.73 -13.95 -11.06
N MET A 695 1.62 -13.22 -10.96
CA MET A 695 0.45 -13.67 -10.20
C MET A 695 -0.63 -14.19 -11.14
N PHE A 696 -1.06 -15.44 -10.95
CA PHE A 696 -2.28 -15.99 -11.54
C PHE A 696 -3.42 -15.72 -10.56
N MET A 697 -4.32 -14.79 -10.88
CA MET A 697 -5.31 -14.25 -9.95
C MET A 697 -6.72 -14.78 -10.26
N ILE A 698 -7.34 -15.39 -9.25
CA ILE A 698 -8.75 -15.84 -9.27
C ILE A 698 -9.52 -15.04 -8.22
N PRO A 699 -10.29 -14.00 -8.61
CA PRO A 699 -10.98 -13.11 -7.68
C PRO A 699 -12.16 -13.82 -7.00
N ASN A 700 -12.80 -13.16 -6.02
CA ASN A 700 -14.02 -13.66 -5.40
C ASN A 700 -15.12 -13.91 -6.44
N GLY A 701 -15.80 -15.04 -6.33
CA GLY A 701 -16.81 -15.52 -7.27
C GLY A 701 -16.81 -17.05 -7.32
N LYS A 702 -17.79 -17.66 -7.99
CA LYS A 702 -17.88 -19.11 -8.18
C LYS A 702 -17.55 -19.44 -9.63
N PHE A 703 -16.43 -20.11 -9.89
CA PHE A 703 -15.95 -20.38 -11.24
C PHE A 703 -16.09 -21.86 -11.56
N VAL A 704 -16.97 -22.19 -12.50
CA VAL A 704 -17.10 -23.57 -12.99
C VAL A 704 -15.96 -23.87 -13.95
N LEU A 705 -15.28 -25.00 -13.77
CA LEU A 705 -14.13 -25.44 -14.56
C LEU A 705 -14.24 -26.92 -14.90
N GLY A 706 -14.02 -27.26 -16.16
CA GLY A 706 -13.69 -28.60 -16.58
C GLY A 706 -12.25 -29.01 -16.23
N PRO A 707 -11.84 -30.23 -16.58
CA PRO A 707 -10.49 -30.73 -16.36
C PRO A 707 -9.41 -29.90 -17.05
N MET A 708 -8.33 -29.58 -16.35
CA MET A 708 -7.23 -28.80 -16.91
C MET A 708 -5.85 -29.14 -16.35
N VAL A 709 -4.82 -28.93 -17.19
CA VAL A 709 -3.40 -29.10 -16.84
C VAL A 709 -2.66 -27.78 -16.98
N LEU A 710 -2.18 -27.26 -15.86
CA LEU A 710 -1.31 -26.09 -15.76
C LEU A 710 0.14 -26.58 -15.87
N LYS A 711 0.71 -26.48 -17.07
CA LYS A 711 2.01 -27.09 -17.42
C LYS A 711 3.12 -26.03 -17.54
N GLY A 712 4.31 -26.34 -17.03
CA GLY A 712 5.57 -25.62 -17.30
C GLY A 712 6.45 -26.31 -18.36
N PRO A 713 7.73 -25.93 -18.49
CA PRO A 713 8.47 -24.99 -17.63
C PRO A 713 8.03 -23.54 -17.84
N CYS A 714 7.93 -22.80 -16.74
CA CYS A 714 7.63 -21.37 -16.76
C CYS A 714 8.90 -20.55 -16.61
N LYS A 715 8.96 -19.37 -17.24
CA LYS A 715 10.20 -18.59 -17.34
C LYS A 715 10.53 -17.77 -16.08
N GLY A 716 9.60 -17.66 -15.14
CA GLY A 716 9.76 -16.94 -13.88
C GLY A 716 8.86 -17.52 -12.78
N PRO A 717 9.05 -17.11 -11.51
CA PRO A 717 8.23 -17.58 -10.38
C PRO A 717 6.74 -17.30 -10.59
N ILE A 718 5.88 -18.18 -10.11
CA ILE A 718 4.42 -18.03 -10.24
C ILE A 718 3.77 -18.08 -8.86
N ASN A 719 2.91 -17.10 -8.58
CA ASN A 719 2.00 -17.11 -7.45
C ASN A 719 0.57 -17.37 -7.93
N PHE A 720 0.01 -18.54 -7.64
CA PHE A 720 -1.38 -18.89 -7.91
C PHE A 720 -2.26 -18.45 -6.74
N HIS A 721 -2.95 -17.32 -6.91
CA HIS A 721 -3.73 -16.66 -5.87
C HIS A 721 -5.23 -16.94 -6.03
N LEU A 722 -5.79 -17.73 -5.11
CA LEU A 722 -7.18 -18.20 -5.11
C LEU A 722 -8.04 -17.45 -4.08
N GLN A 723 -8.86 -16.49 -4.50
CA GLN A 723 -9.85 -15.84 -3.64
C GLN A 723 -11.27 -16.38 -3.84
N GLY A 724 -11.65 -16.75 -5.07
CA GLY A 724 -12.95 -17.34 -5.39
C GLY A 724 -13.02 -18.85 -5.21
N ASP A 725 -14.21 -19.40 -5.37
CA ASP A 725 -14.49 -20.83 -5.31
C ASP A 725 -14.42 -21.42 -6.72
N LEU A 726 -13.51 -22.37 -6.95
CA LEU A 726 -13.49 -23.18 -8.16
C LEU A 726 -14.40 -24.38 -7.97
N VAL A 727 -15.19 -24.71 -8.98
CA VAL A 727 -16.19 -25.78 -8.91
C VAL A 727 -16.11 -26.65 -10.15
N ALA A 728 -16.05 -27.97 -9.98
CA ALA A 728 -15.92 -28.88 -11.12
C ALA A 728 -17.17 -28.87 -12.00
N HIS A 729 -16.98 -28.82 -13.31
CA HIS A 729 -18.02 -29.07 -14.30
C HIS A 729 -18.24 -30.58 -14.45
N ILE A 730 -19.43 -31.08 -14.11
CA ILE A 730 -19.80 -32.48 -14.29
C ILE A 730 -20.44 -32.65 -15.68
N ASP A 731 -19.64 -33.07 -16.66
CA ASP A 731 -20.11 -33.49 -18.00
C ASP A 731 -19.54 -34.85 -18.43
N GLU A 732 -19.96 -35.36 -19.60
CA GLU A 732 -19.48 -36.64 -20.13
C GLU A 732 -18.00 -36.64 -20.53
N ALA A 733 -17.38 -35.47 -20.76
CA ALA A 733 -15.96 -35.31 -21.11
C ALA A 733 -15.07 -35.33 -19.85
N SER A 734 -15.56 -34.81 -18.72
CA SER A 734 -14.93 -34.91 -17.38
C SER A 734 -14.70 -36.35 -16.91
N ASN A 735 -15.35 -37.32 -17.56
CA ASN A 735 -15.29 -38.74 -17.26
C ASN A 735 -14.14 -39.49 -17.96
N GLN A 736 -13.43 -38.84 -18.89
CA GLN A 736 -12.35 -39.43 -19.70
C GLN A 736 -10.94 -39.10 -19.21
N VAL A 737 -10.82 -38.22 -18.20
CA VAL A 737 -9.56 -37.74 -17.64
C VAL A 737 -9.54 -37.98 -16.14
N ASP A 738 -8.34 -38.18 -15.64
CA ASP A 738 -8.09 -38.70 -14.30
C ASP A 738 -7.73 -37.63 -13.25
N HIS A 739 -7.78 -36.36 -13.65
CA HIS A 739 -7.50 -35.19 -12.84
C HIS A 739 -8.51 -34.09 -13.17
N TRP A 740 -8.83 -33.26 -12.19
CA TRP A 740 -9.60 -32.03 -12.40
C TRP A 740 -8.69 -30.82 -12.63
N ILE A 741 -7.74 -30.55 -11.74
CA ILE A 741 -6.71 -29.52 -11.93
C ILE A 741 -5.35 -30.13 -11.60
N ALA A 742 -4.41 -30.09 -12.55
CA ALA A 742 -3.06 -30.63 -12.37
C ALA A 742 -1.97 -29.59 -12.66
N PHE A 743 -1.04 -29.42 -11.72
CA PHE A 743 0.18 -28.63 -11.90
C PHE A 743 1.34 -29.55 -12.29
N ARG A 744 2.03 -29.28 -13.41
CA ARG A 744 3.11 -30.18 -13.92
C ARG A 744 4.33 -29.41 -14.41
N TYR A 745 5.53 -29.83 -14.01
CA TYR A 745 6.83 -29.30 -14.48
C TYR A 745 7.03 -27.79 -14.24
N ILE A 746 6.66 -27.29 -13.06
CA ILE A 746 6.74 -25.86 -12.72
C ILE A 746 7.76 -25.66 -11.60
N ASP A 747 8.71 -24.75 -11.82
CA ASP A 747 9.66 -24.31 -10.80
C ASP A 747 9.13 -23.05 -10.10
N GLN A 748 9.36 -22.92 -8.80
CA GLN A 748 9.03 -21.72 -8.00
C GLN A 748 7.53 -21.33 -8.08
N LEU A 749 6.64 -22.33 -7.93
CA LEU A 749 5.19 -22.14 -7.78
C LEU A 749 4.83 -21.97 -6.30
N THR A 750 4.14 -20.87 -5.99
CA THR A 750 3.46 -20.63 -4.71
C THR A 750 1.96 -20.69 -4.95
N ILE A 751 1.21 -21.40 -4.10
CA ILE A 751 -0.26 -21.41 -4.13
C ILE A 751 -0.74 -20.80 -2.81
N ASN A 752 -1.55 -19.75 -2.88
CA ASN A 752 -2.05 -19.06 -1.69
C ASN A 752 -3.46 -18.49 -1.95
N GLY A 753 -4.14 -18.02 -0.90
CA GLY A 753 -5.49 -17.47 -0.99
C GLY A 753 -6.46 -18.10 0.01
N GLY A 754 -7.72 -17.67 -0.03
CA GLY A 754 -8.77 -18.07 0.91
C GLY A 754 -9.99 -18.74 0.27
N GLY A 755 -10.01 -18.89 -1.06
CA GLY A 755 -11.10 -19.54 -1.80
C GLY A 755 -11.06 -21.07 -1.74
N SER A 756 -12.11 -21.73 -2.22
CA SER A 756 -12.25 -23.19 -2.17
C SER A 756 -12.12 -23.88 -3.54
N LEU A 757 -11.81 -25.19 -3.51
CA LEU A 757 -11.78 -26.08 -4.67
C LEU A 757 -12.81 -27.19 -4.44
N ASP A 758 -13.98 -27.10 -5.08
CA ASP A 758 -15.08 -28.05 -4.95
C ASP A 758 -15.17 -28.98 -6.16
N GLY A 759 -14.64 -30.20 -6.01
CA GLY A 759 -14.70 -31.26 -7.02
C GLY A 759 -16.07 -31.92 -7.20
N GLN A 760 -17.11 -31.47 -6.49
CA GLN A 760 -18.49 -31.97 -6.54
C GLN A 760 -18.67 -33.49 -6.29
N GLY A 761 -17.78 -34.11 -5.53
CA GLY A 761 -17.81 -35.55 -5.25
C GLY A 761 -19.07 -36.07 -4.56
N SER A 762 -19.81 -35.21 -3.85
CA SER A 762 -21.06 -35.57 -3.15
C SER A 762 -22.15 -36.10 -4.07
N SER A 763 -22.13 -35.71 -5.35
CA SER A 763 -23.04 -36.20 -6.39
C SER A 763 -22.82 -37.68 -6.75
N ALA A 764 -21.59 -38.19 -6.56
CA ALA A 764 -21.20 -39.56 -6.90
C ALA A 764 -21.35 -40.54 -5.73
N TRP A 765 -21.31 -40.06 -4.48
CA TRP A 765 -21.41 -40.88 -3.27
C TRP A 765 -22.64 -41.80 -3.20
N PRO A 766 -23.85 -41.45 -3.71
CA PRO A 766 -25.02 -42.34 -3.68
C PRO A 766 -24.90 -43.58 -4.58
N TYR A 767 -24.04 -43.54 -5.59
CA TYR A 767 -23.84 -44.65 -6.54
C TYR A 767 -22.70 -45.59 -6.14
N ASN A 768 -21.99 -45.25 -5.05
CA ASN A 768 -20.94 -46.10 -4.50
C ASN A 768 -21.52 -47.12 -3.51
N SER A 769 -22.31 -48.06 -4.02
CA SER A 769 -22.74 -49.23 -3.25
C SER A 769 -21.70 -50.34 -3.37
N CYS A 770 -20.84 -50.47 -2.36
CA CYS A 770 -19.98 -51.64 -2.20
C CYS A 770 -20.83 -52.88 -1.87
N ILE A 771 -21.49 -53.48 -2.86
CA ILE A 771 -22.07 -54.82 -2.76
C ILE A 771 -21.75 -55.59 -4.04
N GLU A 772 -21.19 -56.78 -3.83
CA GLU A 772 -20.81 -57.81 -4.80
C GLU A 772 -21.95 -58.14 -5.78
N ASP A 773 -21.84 -57.74 -7.04
CA ASP A 773 -21.98 -58.68 -8.17
C ASP A 773 -21.65 -58.04 -9.53
N GLN A 774 -20.96 -58.81 -10.36
CA GLN A 774 -20.58 -58.46 -11.72
C GLN A 774 -21.80 -58.31 -12.63
N LYS A 775 -22.22 -57.07 -12.88
CA LYS A 775 -22.69 -56.50 -14.16
C LYS A 775 -23.58 -55.29 -13.88
N SER A 776 -22.96 -54.12 -13.75
CA SER A 776 -23.63 -52.86 -14.06
C SER A 776 -22.66 -51.98 -14.84
N THR A 777 -23.17 -51.39 -15.91
CA THR A 777 -22.50 -50.50 -16.85
C THR A 777 -21.63 -49.46 -16.14
N ARG A 778 -20.37 -49.35 -16.59
CA ARG A 778 -19.37 -48.34 -16.23
C ARG A 778 -20.03 -46.97 -15.97
N LEU A 779 -20.01 -46.54 -14.71
CA LEU A 779 -20.19 -45.15 -14.30
C LEU A 779 -18.81 -44.50 -14.09
N PRO A 780 -18.71 -43.18 -14.29
CA PRO A 780 -17.45 -42.51 -14.55
C PRO A 780 -16.69 -42.11 -13.28
N ILE A 781 -15.40 -41.84 -13.48
CA ILE A 781 -14.34 -41.67 -12.48
C ILE A 781 -13.97 -43.03 -11.87
N GLY A 782 -13.20 -43.79 -12.65
CA GLY A 782 -12.40 -44.88 -12.10
C GLY A 782 -11.43 -44.34 -11.06
N ASP A 783 -11.15 -45.18 -10.06
CA ASP A 783 -10.20 -44.95 -8.97
C ASP A 783 -9.02 -44.07 -9.42
N SER A 784 -8.91 -42.87 -8.84
CA SER A 784 -7.96 -41.77 -9.15
C SER A 784 -6.83 -42.15 -10.11
N GLY A 785 -6.74 -41.50 -11.28
CA GLY A 785 -5.53 -41.54 -12.11
C GLY A 785 -4.64 -40.30 -11.94
N VAL A 786 -4.74 -39.63 -10.80
CA VAL A 786 -3.67 -38.72 -10.40
C VAL A 786 -2.50 -39.56 -9.90
N GLU A 787 -1.49 -39.77 -10.76
CA GLU A 787 -0.20 -40.32 -10.34
C GLU A 787 0.60 -39.22 -9.61
N ILE A 788 0.88 -39.44 -8.33
CA ILE A 788 1.73 -38.57 -7.50
C ILE A 788 3.03 -39.33 -7.24
N SER A 789 4.12 -38.92 -7.89
CA SER A 789 5.43 -39.54 -7.67
C SER A 789 6.54 -38.51 -7.46
N ASP A 790 7.56 -38.89 -6.68
CA ASP A 790 8.79 -38.12 -6.45
C ASP A 790 8.54 -36.75 -5.78
N VAL A 791 7.75 -36.77 -4.70
CA VAL A 791 7.39 -35.57 -3.92
C VAL A 791 8.20 -35.56 -2.63
N HIS A 792 8.83 -34.42 -2.33
CA HIS A 792 9.74 -34.25 -1.20
C HIS A 792 9.15 -33.26 -0.21
N PHE A 793 8.77 -33.74 0.97
CA PHE A 793 8.32 -32.95 2.11
C PHE A 793 9.49 -32.83 3.09
N SER A 794 10.02 -31.62 3.30
CA SER A 794 11.19 -31.43 4.17
C SER A 794 11.06 -30.24 5.11
N ASN A 795 11.51 -30.38 6.35
CA ASN A 795 11.57 -29.33 7.39
C ASN A 795 10.23 -28.68 7.73
N ILE A 796 9.18 -29.49 7.85
CA ILE A 796 7.82 -29.00 8.13
C ILE A 796 7.63 -29.01 9.64
N LYS A 797 7.45 -27.83 10.26
CA LYS A 797 7.18 -27.71 11.70
C LYS A 797 5.94 -26.88 11.98
N GLY A 798 5.14 -27.25 12.97
CA GLY A 798 3.93 -26.49 13.31
C GLY A 798 3.03 -27.15 14.34
N ALA A 799 1.77 -26.71 14.41
CA ALA A 799 0.76 -27.34 15.24
C ALA A 799 -0.61 -27.39 14.55
N THR A 800 -1.39 -28.42 14.82
CA THR A 800 -2.72 -28.67 14.23
C THR A 800 -3.81 -28.74 15.30
N THR A 801 -5.04 -28.39 14.92
CA THR A 801 -6.26 -28.53 15.74
C THR A 801 -7.04 -29.81 15.42
N THR A 802 -6.62 -30.58 14.42
CA THR A 802 -7.12 -31.92 14.09
C THR A 802 -6.09 -32.97 14.49
N GLN A 803 -6.54 -34.13 14.97
CA GLN A 803 -5.61 -35.16 15.46
C GLN A 803 -4.76 -35.79 14.34
N ILE A 804 -5.31 -35.88 13.12
CA ILE A 804 -4.54 -36.25 11.93
C ILE A 804 -3.83 -34.98 11.44
N ALA A 805 -2.50 -34.95 11.56
CA ALA A 805 -1.65 -33.83 11.16
C ALA A 805 -1.04 -34.01 9.77
N VAL A 806 -0.83 -35.26 9.34
CA VAL A 806 -0.38 -35.61 7.99
C VAL A 806 -1.37 -36.59 7.39
N ALA A 807 -1.89 -36.29 6.20
CA ALA A 807 -2.80 -37.18 5.47
C ALA A 807 -2.35 -37.32 4.00
N LEU A 808 -1.97 -38.53 3.58
CA LEU A 808 -1.59 -38.84 2.20
C LEU A 808 -2.48 -39.97 1.67
N ASN A 809 -3.57 -39.61 1.00
CA ASN A 809 -4.57 -40.57 0.52
C ASN A 809 -4.53 -40.64 -1.01
N CYS A 810 -3.98 -41.74 -1.51
CA CYS A 810 -3.83 -42.05 -2.93
C CYS A 810 -4.75 -43.23 -3.29
N SER A 811 -5.05 -43.41 -4.57
CA SER A 811 -5.84 -44.58 -5.00
C SER A 811 -5.03 -45.85 -4.96
N GLU A 812 -5.72 -46.98 -4.81
CA GLU A 812 -5.12 -48.31 -4.95
C GLU A 812 -4.70 -48.59 -6.40
N SER A 813 -5.40 -47.99 -7.37
CA SER A 813 -5.10 -48.07 -8.80
C SER A 813 -3.85 -47.28 -9.22
N ASN A 814 -3.59 -46.13 -8.59
CA ASN A 814 -2.41 -45.28 -8.84
C ASN A 814 -1.84 -44.80 -7.48
N PRO A 815 -1.13 -45.68 -6.76
CA PRO A 815 -0.55 -45.32 -5.47
C PRO A 815 0.44 -44.17 -5.63
N CYS A 816 0.56 -43.32 -4.61
CA CYS A 816 1.65 -42.36 -4.59
C CYS A 816 2.98 -43.11 -4.45
N GLN A 817 3.99 -42.75 -5.22
CA GLN A 817 5.29 -43.44 -5.20
C GLN A 817 6.45 -42.48 -4.95
N LYS A 818 7.54 -42.98 -4.37
CA LYS A 818 8.75 -42.19 -4.10
C LYS A 818 8.47 -40.90 -3.33
N ILE A 819 7.55 -40.95 -2.36
CA ILE A 819 7.35 -39.83 -1.45
C ILE A 819 8.52 -39.80 -0.47
N GLU A 820 9.20 -38.68 -0.34
CA GLU A 820 10.23 -38.48 0.67
C GLU A 820 9.70 -37.54 1.75
N MET A 821 9.68 -37.99 3.01
CA MET A 821 9.43 -37.14 4.19
C MET A 821 10.72 -36.94 4.96
N ARG A 822 11.05 -35.70 5.33
CA ARG A 822 12.25 -35.39 6.08
C ARG A 822 12.03 -34.30 7.13
N ASP A 823 12.38 -34.55 8.38
CA ASP A 823 12.34 -33.57 9.46
C ASP A 823 10.94 -32.91 9.62
N ILE A 824 9.91 -33.74 9.81
CA ILE A 824 8.51 -33.34 10.02
C ILE A 824 8.20 -33.30 11.52
N ASP A 825 7.76 -32.15 12.05
CA ASP A 825 7.49 -31.92 13.48
C ASP A 825 6.22 -31.05 13.70
N ILE A 826 5.05 -31.69 13.67
CA ILE A 826 3.73 -31.10 13.81
C ILE A 826 3.08 -31.57 15.11
N ALA A 827 2.88 -30.64 16.05
CA ALA A 827 2.20 -30.90 17.32
C ALA A 827 0.67 -30.87 17.17
N TYR A 828 -0.07 -31.58 18.03
CA TYR A 828 -1.53 -31.49 18.10
C TYR A 828 -1.94 -30.70 19.34
N ASN A 829 -2.77 -29.65 19.15
CA ASN A 829 -3.19 -28.72 20.20
C ASN A 829 -4.55 -29.06 20.84
N GLY A 830 -4.98 -30.33 20.77
CA GLY A 830 -6.25 -30.78 21.37
C GLY A 830 -6.07 -31.82 22.48
N ASP A 831 -7.16 -32.07 23.21
CA ASP A 831 -7.13 -32.89 24.43
C ASP A 831 -7.01 -34.41 24.19
N ARG A 832 -6.90 -34.85 22.92
CA ARG A 832 -6.98 -36.26 22.50
C ARG A 832 -5.63 -36.95 22.22
N GLY A 833 -4.54 -36.52 22.85
CA GLY A 833 -3.23 -37.19 22.74
C GLY A 833 -2.26 -36.50 21.79
N SER A 834 -1.38 -37.25 21.10
CA SER A 834 -0.41 -36.70 20.13
C SER A 834 -1.00 -36.59 18.73
N ALA A 835 -0.34 -35.82 17.86
CA ALA A 835 -0.60 -35.81 16.42
C ALA A 835 -0.44 -37.24 15.84
N LEU A 836 -1.15 -37.51 14.74
CA LEU A 836 -1.11 -38.76 13.98
C LEU A 836 -0.92 -38.49 12.49
N SER A 837 -0.33 -39.46 11.79
CA SER A 837 -0.28 -39.51 10.32
C SER A 837 -1.22 -40.60 9.81
N ALA A 838 -1.93 -40.34 8.71
CA ALA A 838 -2.80 -41.31 8.05
C ALA A 838 -2.48 -41.37 6.54
N CYS A 839 -2.15 -42.55 6.04
CA CYS A 839 -1.83 -42.75 4.63
C CYS A 839 -2.71 -43.87 4.06
N ALA A 840 -3.13 -43.71 2.80
CA ALA A 840 -3.74 -44.75 1.99
C ALA A 840 -2.99 -44.82 0.66
N ASN A 841 -2.47 -46.00 0.31
CA ASN A 841 -1.77 -46.26 -0.96
C ASN A 841 -0.61 -45.28 -1.27
N ALA A 842 0.12 -44.82 -0.24
CA ALA A 842 1.26 -43.91 -0.39
C ALA A 842 2.57 -44.61 -0.02
N HIS A 843 3.49 -44.71 -0.98
CA HIS A 843 4.76 -45.41 -0.87
C HIS A 843 5.94 -44.44 -0.91
N GLY A 844 6.90 -44.63 -0.01
CA GLY A 844 8.00 -43.69 0.13
C GLY A 844 8.98 -44.02 1.25
N SER A 845 9.82 -43.04 1.56
CA SER A 845 10.85 -43.10 2.60
C SER A 845 10.75 -41.91 3.52
N CYS A 846 11.05 -42.10 4.80
CA CYS A 846 11.17 -41.01 5.77
C CYS A 846 12.59 -40.94 6.38
N TYR A 847 13.07 -39.73 6.68
CA TYR A 847 14.42 -39.48 7.19
C TYR A 847 14.39 -38.36 8.26
N GLY A 848 15.19 -38.48 9.32
CA GLY A 848 15.27 -37.42 10.35
C GLY A 848 14.18 -37.51 11.42
N GLU A 849 13.85 -36.37 12.06
CA GLU A 849 12.78 -36.32 13.09
C GLU A 849 11.39 -36.40 12.45
N GLU A 850 10.54 -37.32 12.90
CA GLU A 850 9.17 -37.53 12.38
C GLU A 850 8.16 -37.56 13.52
N HIS A 851 7.56 -36.41 13.79
CA HIS A 851 6.49 -36.17 14.75
C HIS A 851 5.33 -35.47 14.02
N PRO A 852 4.15 -36.09 13.84
CA PRO A 852 3.84 -37.49 14.12
C PRO A 852 4.66 -38.47 13.26
N PRO A 853 4.80 -39.74 13.70
CA PRO A 853 5.47 -40.77 12.90
C PRO A 853 4.89 -40.86 11.49
N SER A 854 5.76 -41.07 10.49
CA SER A 854 5.33 -41.22 9.09
C SER A 854 4.34 -42.39 8.93
N CYS A 855 3.37 -42.22 8.03
CA CYS A 855 2.41 -43.25 7.64
C CYS A 855 2.74 -43.91 6.29
N LEU A 856 3.86 -43.53 5.65
CA LEU A 856 4.23 -44.05 4.34
C LEU A 856 4.48 -45.55 4.40
N LEU A 857 3.96 -46.27 3.40
CA LEU A 857 4.31 -47.66 3.16
C LEU A 857 5.72 -47.71 2.56
N ALA A 858 6.53 -48.69 2.96
CA ALA A 858 7.84 -48.88 2.34
C ALA A 858 7.65 -49.12 0.83
N ALA A 859 8.50 -48.44 0.04
CA ALA A 859 8.53 -48.58 -1.42
C ALA A 859 9.00 -49.96 -1.86
#